data_AF-A0AAW1QH88-F1
#
_entry.id   AF-A0AAW1QH88-F1
#
_cell.length_a   1.000
_cell.length_b   1.000
_cell.length_c   1.000
_cell.angle_alpha   90.00
_cell.angle_beta   90.00
_cell.angle_gamma   90.00
#
_symmetry.space_group_name_H-M   'P 1'
#
loop_
_entity.id
_entity.type
_entity.pdbx_description
1 polymer ?
#
loop_
_entity_poly.entity_id
_entity_poly.type
_entity_poly.pdbx_seq_one_letter_code
_entity_poly.pdbx_strand_id
1 'polypeptide(L)'
;MRAESSNAEVWFEATDCVFSSYDSAAPLASIDVDEALDTVPAAPAASSTPMERLEATCAPDPRRLWECIRREAEAEAAAEPVLSSFLHAAVVAQPSLTAAVAWVLAHRLDGSDGGAIDPIYHYDAFAEVLDGLEACIVADLVAVMARDASSLSYASALLWHGGFQALQMQRIAHAFWGQGARTAALRIQSQLSAALGADIHPAAQFGKGVLIQHPLGIVIGEAARISDHVTLMQYVTLGGTGKDTGDRHPKVLDYAQVAAHSTVLGNITIGRHARVAAGSLVLKPVAEGVMVAGSPATVIGCMADIACDAAWTLLAIFVSTIAGLVLEPLPTGAWAFLAVTTAVATNTLSFGQAFSAFTNDVIWLIVVSFFFAAGFQKTGLGERVANMFVAACGKSTLGLAYGLAVAEALLAPAMPSTTARAGGIFMPIINSLSLASDSKPNSPSAGRLGKFLVQAQFQGSVHSSALFLTAAAQNLLCMKLASELGVAVASPWVTWFTAALAPALVGLLVTPLIMYKVCRPEVTDTPEAPRAANEKLRQMGPMSRDERIMLGTMLGAVVLWVLGDRLGVPAVTAAMLGLCALLVSGVLKWRDCLDYSAAWDTLFWFAVLVGMSGQLNALGVIKHFADAVGGRLVAANLGWPAVFGLLNAVYFGLHYMFASQTAHVGALYAAFLAMMLAAGVPGVLAALSLAYVSNLFGSMTHYGSGQAAVYYGAGYVSLAEIFKVGGLMVGVNALIWGVVGAAWWKVIGLY
;
A
#
# COMPACT_ATOMS: atom_id res chain seq x y z
N MET A 1 30.80 20.91 -32.21
CA MET A 1 29.94 19.76 -31.90
C MET A 1 29.04 20.17 -30.75
N ARG A 2 27.80 20.54 -31.05
CA ARG A 2 26.76 20.96 -30.09
C ARG A 2 26.02 19.70 -29.64
N ALA A 3 25.93 19.48 -28.34
CA ALA A 3 25.09 18.44 -27.75
C ALA A 3 23.76 19.09 -27.29
N GLU A 4 22.69 18.36 -27.54
CA GLU A 4 21.29 18.77 -27.47
C GLU A 4 20.84 19.12 -26.05
N SER A 5 20.30 20.34 -25.90
CA SER A 5 19.49 20.78 -24.77
C SER A 5 18.03 20.83 -25.21
N SER A 6 17.26 19.77 -24.95
CA SER A 6 15.79 19.80 -25.11
C SER A 6 15.14 19.10 -23.92
N ASN A 7 14.48 19.91 -23.07
CA ASN A 7 13.34 19.59 -22.17
C ASN A 7 13.18 20.58 -20.99
N ALA A 8 13.43 21.88 -21.21
CA ALA A 8 13.22 22.90 -20.15
C ALA A 8 12.16 23.98 -20.50
N GLU A 9 11.42 23.86 -21.61
CA GLU A 9 10.64 24.97 -22.17
C GLU A 9 9.11 24.79 -22.22
N VAL A 10 8.48 23.99 -21.33
CA VAL A 10 7.00 23.82 -21.37
C VAL A 10 6.29 23.98 -20.02
N TRP A 11 6.89 24.64 -19.02
CA TRP A 11 6.32 24.66 -17.65
C TRP A 11 6.07 26.04 -17.03
N PHE A 12 6.00 27.11 -17.81
CA PHE A 12 5.63 28.44 -17.32
C PHE A 12 4.96 29.26 -18.44
N GLU A 13 3.64 29.11 -18.60
CA GLU A 13 2.83 29.95 -19.49
C GLU A 13 1.75 30.76 -18.74
N ALA A 14 1.90 30.93 -17.42
CA ALA A 14 1.01 31.79 -16.64
C ALA A 14 1.70 32.35 -15.38
N THR A 15 2.59 33.33 -15.56
CA THR A 15 2.97 34.28 -14.49
C THR A 15 3.11 35.67 -15.10
N ASP A 16 1.97 36.33 -15.31
CA ASP A 16 1.88 37.69 -15.87
C ASP A 16 2.24 38.82 -14.88
N CYS A 17 3.00 38.55 -13.81
CA CYS A 17 3.37 39.59 -12.84
C CYS A 17 4.87 39.86 -12.72
N VAL A 18 5.74 39.28 -13.57
CA VAL A 18 7.19 39.53 -13.49
C VAL A 18 7.80 40.12 -14.77
N PHE A 19 7.04 40.28 -15.86
CA PHE A 19 7.54 40.96 -17.07
C PHE A 19 6.44 41.73 -17.80
N SER A 20 6.51 43.06 -17.79
CA SER A 20 6.01 43.89 -18.89
C SER A 20 6.83 45.17 -18.98
N SER A 21 7.47 45.35 -20.14
CA SER A 21 8.25 46.51 -20.53
C SER A 21 7.36 47.74 -20.77
N TYR A 22 7.87 48.91 -20.38
CA TYR A 22 7.43 50.23 -20.84
C TYR A 22 7.20 50.25 -22.37
N ASP A 23 5.97 50.52 -22.83
CA ASP A 23 5.75 51.38 -24.00
C ASP A 23 4.28 51.82 -24.22
N SER A 24 4.12 53.14 -24.36
CA SER A 24 3.14 53.90 -25.17
C SER A 24 1.62 53.92 -24.85
N ALA A 25 1.10 55.15 -24.93
CA ALA A 25 -0.26 55.62 -24.64
C ALA A 25 -1.30 55.38 -25.76
N ALA A 26 -2.61 55.37 -25.41
CA ALA A 26 -3.75 56.10 -26.02
C ALA A 26 -5.10 55.68 -25.35
N PRO A 27 -6.28 56.28 -25.62
CA PRO A 27 -7.03 57.07 -24.64
C PRO A 27 -8.39 56.49 -24.19
N LEU A 28 -8.87 57.02 -23.06
CA LEU A 28 -10.18 56.78 -22.44
C LEU A 28 -11.37 57.15 -23.34
N ALA A 29 -12.37 56.26 -23.39
CA ALA A 29 -13.73 56.57 -23.86
C ALA A 29 -14.71 56.51 -22.68
N SER A 30 -15.53 57.55 -22.58
CA SER A 30 -16.55 57.84 -21.57
C SER A 30 -17.69 56.82 -21.50
N ILE A 31 -18.11 56.45 -20.30
CA ILE A 31 -19.43 55.85 -20.05
C ILE A 31 -20.14 56.68 -18.97
N ASP A 32 -21.35 57.10 -19.32
CA ASP A 32 -22.29 57.91 -18.55
C ASP A 32 -22.65 57.28 -17.20
N VAL A 33 -22.73 58.14 -16.19
CA VAL A 33 -23.16 57.86 -14.83
C VAL A 33 -24.53 58.52 -14.67
N ASP A 34 -25.61 57.75 -14.78
CA ASP A 34 -26.94 58.10 -14.22
C ASP A 34 -27.92 56.93 -14.41
N GLU A 35 -27.95 56.01 -13.44
CA GLU A 35 -29.21 55.43 -12.94
C GLU A 35 -28.92 54.79 -11.58
N ALA A 36 -29.05 55.62 -10.55
CA ALA A 36 -28.93 55.23 -9.16
C ALA A 36 -30.32 54.91 -8.60
N LEU A 37 -30.33 53.99 -7.63
CA LEU A 37 -31.25 53.98 -6.48
C LEU A 37 -32.71 53.62 -6.79
N ASP A 38 -33.04 52.34 -6.59
CA ASP A 38 -34.08 51.94 -5.63
C ASP A 38 -34.19 50.42 -5.58
N THR A 39 -33.72 49.83 -4.48
CA THR A 39 -34.24 48.61 -3.81
C THR A 39 -33.20 48.11 -2.82
N VAL A 40 -33.46 48.30 -1.53
CA VAL A 40 -32.77 47.57 -0.45
C VAL A 40 -33.45 46.20 -0.35
N PRO A 41 -32.79 45.06 -0.63
CA PRO A 41 -33.38 43.76 -0.36
C PRO A 41 -33.21 43.41 1.11
N ALA A 42 -34.25 42.82 1.70
CA ALA A 42 -34.26 42.30 3.06
C ALA A 42 -33.17 41.23 3.29
N ALA A 43 -32.69 41.13 4.54
CA ALA A 43 -31.64 40.21 4.96
C ALA A 43 -31.94 38.73 4.63
N PRO A 44 -30.99 37.95 4.06
CA PRO A 44 -31.23 36.55 3.73
C PRO A 44 -31.01 35.60 4.94
N ALA A 45 -31.68 34.44 4.87
CA ALA A 45 -31.85 33.46 5.95
C ALA A 45 -30.57 32.68 6.35
N ALA A 46 -30.60 32.13 7.57
CA ALA A 46 -29.47 31.60 8.34
C ALA A 46 -28.85 30.24 7.88
N SER A 47 -28.94 29.85 6.61
CA SER A 47 -28.53 28.50 6.15
C SER A 47 -27.37 28.44 5.14
N SER A 48 -26.66 29.54 4.87
CA SER A 48 -25.46 29.55 4.03
C SER A 48 -24.16 29.52 4.84
N THR A 49 -23.14 28.84 4.31
CA THR A 49 -21.80 28.80 4.92
C THR A 49 -21.16 30.21 4.91
N PRO A 50 -20.23 30.52 5.83
CA PRO A 50 -19.56 31.84 5.84
C PRO A 50 -18.92 32.20 4.49
N MET A 51 -18.44 31.19 3.74
CA MET A 51 -17.83 31.32 2.42
C MET A 51 -18.82 31.78 1.34
N GLU A 52 -20.06 31.26 1.36
CA GLU A 52 -21.14 31.69 0.45
C GLU A 52 -21.67 33.10 0.77
N ARG A 53 -21.52 33.56 2.02
CA ARG A 53 -21.79 34.95 2.39
C ARG A 53 -20.70 35.92 1.94
N LEU A 54 -19.45 35.46 1.87
CA LEU A 54 -18.27 36.24 1.47
C LEU A 54 -18.18 36.44 -0.05
N GLU A 55 -18.51 35.42 -0.85
CA GLU A 55 -18.54 35.54 -2.32
C GLU A 55 -19.58 36.55 -2.82
N ALA A 56 -20.63 36.82 -2.03
CA ALA A 56 -21.72 37.73 -2.41
C ALA A 56 -21.42 39.21 -2.14
N THR A 57 -20.36 39.57 -1.39
CA THR A 57 -20.17 40.97 -0.94
C THR A 57 -18.88 41.67 -1.36
N CYS A 58 -17.82 41.00 -1.84
CA CYS A 58 -16.68 41.66 -2.53
C CYS A 58 -15.64 40.65 -3.07
N ALA A 59 -15.50 40.52 -4.41
CA ALA A 59 -14.30 40.06 -5.14
C ALA A 59 -14.52 40.30 -6.66
N PRO A 60 -13.53 40.45 -7.58
CA PRO A 60 -12.06 40.51 -7.49
C PRO A 60 -11.47 41.84 -8.07
N ASP A 61 -12.20 42.96 -7.96
CA ASP A 61 -11.76 44.26 -8.47
C ASP A 61 -10.90 45.01 -7.43
N PRO A 62 -9.63 45.35 -7.72
CA PRO A 62 -8.74 46.10 -6.82
C PRO A 62 -9.37 47.40 -6.29
N ARG A 63 -10.13 48.12 -7.12
CA ARG A 63 -10.77 49.38 -6.73
C ARG A 63 -11.83 49.18 -5.66
N ARG A 64 -12.67 48.16 -5.85
CA ARG A 64 -13.72 47.81 -4.87
C ARG A 64 -13.13 47.34 -3.55
N LEU A 65 -12.05 46.54 -3.61
CA LEU A 65 -11.36 46.11 -2.39
C LEU A 65 -10.76 47.30 -1.65
N TRP A 66 -10.15 48.26 -2.37
CA TRP A 66 -9.61 49.47 -1.76
C TRP A 66 -10.68 50.33 -1.09
N GLU A 67 -11.81 50.56 -1.77
CA GLU A 67 -12.95 51.27 -1.17
C GLU A 67 -13.49 50.57 0.07
N CYS A 68 -13.54 49.23 0.06
CA CYS A 68 -13.95 48.44 1.22
C CYS A 68 -13.00 48.67 2.41
N ILE A 69 -11.68 48.53 2.19
CA ILE A 69 -10.65 48.73 3.21
C ILE A 69 -10.72 50.15 3.80
N ARG A 70 -10.93 51.17 2.96
CA ARG A 70 -11.08 52.55 3.43
C ARG A 70 -12.31 52.74 4.32
N ARG A 71 -13.46 52.18 3.92
CA ARG A 71 -14.70 52.27 4.72
C ARG A 71 -14.57 51.52 6.04
N GLU A 72 -13.94 50.35 6.03
CA GLU A 72 -13.64 49.58 7.24
C GLU A 72 -12.74 50.39 8.19
N ALA A 73 -11.67 51.00 7.67
CA ALA A 73 -10.76 51.84 8.46
C ALA A 73 -11.42 53.12 8.99
N GLU A 74 -12.30 53.77 8.23
CA GLU A 74 -13.09 54.93 8.68
C GLU A 74 -14.05 54.53 9.80
N ALA A 75 -14.72 53.38 9.67
CA ALA A 75 -15.60 52.85 10.71
C ALA A 75 -14.83 52.50 12.00
N GLU A 76 -13.67 51.85 11.86
CA GLU A 76 -12.77 51.54 12.99
C GLU A 76 -12.24 52.82 13.64
N ALA A 77 -11.88 53.85 12.87
CA ALA A 77 -11.42 55.14 13.39
C ALA A 77 -12.50 55.90 14.16
N ALA A 78 -13.77 55.74 13.77
CA ALA A 78 -14.90 56.31 14.50
C ALA A 78 -15.23 55.53 15.78
N ALA A 79 -15.08 54.20 15.74
CA ALA A 79 -15.33 53.32 16.88
C ALA A 79 -14.24 53.42 17.96
N GLU A 80 -12.97 53.61 17.56
CA GLU A 80 -11.80 53.64 18.43
C GLU A 80 -11.04 54.97 18.30
N PRO A 81 -11.49 56.06 18.98
CA PRO A 81 -10.89 57.39 18.85
C PRO A 81 -9.38 57.45 19.14
N VAL A 82 -8.87 56.54 19.99
CA VAL A 82 -7.43 56.45 20.33
C VAL A 82 -6.58 56.07 19.10
N LEU A 83 -7.13 55.29 18.18
CA LEU A 83 -6.45 54.84 16.95
C LEU A 83 -6.77 55.71 15.74
N SER A 84 -7.71 56.66 15.85
CA SER A 84 -8.22 57.45 14.74
C SER A 84 -7.13 58.15 13.94
N SER A 85 -6.20 58.85 14.59
CA SER A 85 -5.09 59.53 13.90
C SER A 85 -4.18 58.56 13.14
N PHE A 86 -3.93 57.37 13.71
CA PHE A 86 -3.14 56.34 13.07
C PHE A 86 -3.87 55.74 11.85
N LEU A 87 -5.14 55.37 12.00
CA LEU A 87 -5.95 54.78 10.92
C LEU A 87 -6.15 55.76 9.77
N HIS A 88 -6.33 57.06 10.07
CA HIS A 88 -6.38 58.09 9.06
C HIS A 88 -5.07 58.21 8.28
N ALA A 89 -3.93 58.21 8.98
CA ALA A 89 -2.62 58.27 8.32
C ALA A 89 -2.31 56.99 7.53
N ALA A 90 -2.61 55.82 8.07
CA ALA A 90 -2.24 54.53 7.51
C ALA A 90 -3.10 54.09 6.31
N VAL A 91 -4.36 54.50 6.27
CA VAL A 91 -5.33 54.03 5.27
C VAL A 91 -6.14 55.18 4.68
N VAL A 92 -6.87 55.95 5.49
CA VAL A 92 -7.90 56.86 4.96
C VAL A 92 -7.33 57.98 4.09
N ALA A 93 -6.16 58.52 4.47
CA ALA A 93 -5.48 59.60 3.75
C ALA A 93 -4.61 59.10 2.58
N GLN A 94 -4.47 57.79 2.41
CA GLN A 94 -3.62 57.21 1.38
C GLN A 94 -4.31 57.26 0.01
N PRO A 95 -3.55 57.49 -1.08
CA PRO A 95 -4.12 57.63 -2.42
C PRO A 95 -4.55 56.29 -3.05
N SER A 96 -3.92 55.18 -2.66
CA SER A 96 -4.15 53.84 -3.22
C SER A 96 -3.90 52.74 -2.19
N LEU A 97 -4.31 51.51 -2.53
CA LEU A 97 -4.02 50.31 -1.75
C LEU A 97 -2.51 50.10 -1.59
N THR A 98 -1.75 50.25 -2.69
CA THR A 98 -0.30 50.07 -2.72
C THR A 98 0.42 51.10 -1.84
N ALA A 99 -0.03 52.36 -1.86
CA ALA A 99 0.45 53.41 -0.98
C ALA A 99 0.17 53.10 0.50
N ALA A 100 -1.04 52.62 0.84
CA ALA A 100 -1.37 52.22 2.21
C ALA A 100 -0.48 51.07 2.71
N VAL A 101 -0.25 50.04 1.88
CA VAL A 101 0.69 48.97 2.20
C VAL A 101 2.11 49.52 2.38
N ALA A 102 2.60 50.35 1.47
CA ALA A 102 3.92 50.97 1.55
C ALA A 102 4.11 51.76 2.86
N TRP A 103 3.10 52.55 3.24
CA TRP A 103 3.10 53.32 4.48
C TRP A 103 3.22 52.42 5.71
N VAL A 104 2.39 51.37 5.78
CA VAL A 104 2.40 50.43 6.91
C VAL A 104 3.74 49.70 7.03
N LEU A 105 4.31 49.26 5.91
CA LEU A 105 5.60 48.59 5.91
C LEU A 105 6.75 49.53 6.29
N ALA A 106 6.76 50.76 5.76
CA ALA A 106 7.79 51.76 6.07
C ALA A 106 7.83 52.11 7.56
N HIS A 107 6.66 52.28 8.19
CA HIS A 107 6.55 52.61 9.62
C HIS A 107 6.81 51.41 10.54
N ARG A 108 6.63 50.18 10.06
CA ARG A 108 6.99 48.97 10.81
C ARG A 108 8.51 48.77 10.89
N LEU A 109 9.27 49.31 9.93
CA LEU A 109 10.73 49.23 9.88
C LEU A 109 11.48 50.22 10.79
N ASP A 110 10.78 51.21 11.35
CA ASP A 110 11.37 52.30 12.14
C ASP A 110 11.74 51.88 13.58
N GLY A 111 11.18 50.77 14.08
CA GLY A 111 11.29 50.37 15.49
C GLY A 111 12.44 49.42 15.85
N SER A 112 13.14 48.81 14.89
CA SER A 112 13.97 47.61 15.16
C SER A 112 15.49 47.82 15.20
N ASP A 113 16.02 48.90 14.61
CA ASP A 113 17.45 49.22 14.66
C ASP A 113 17.62 50.73 14.83
N GLY A 114 18.28 51.17 15.91
CA GLY A 114 18.47 52.58 16.30
C GLY A 114 19.31 53.46 15.35
N GLY A 115 19.19 53.28 14.04
CA GLY A 115 19.76 54.12 12.99
C GLY A 115 18.64 54.83 12.21
N ALA A 116 18.45 56.11 12.52
CA ALA A 116 17.50 57.01 11.88
C ALA A 116 17.66 57.04 10.35
N ILE A 117 16.78 56.34 9.63
CA ILE A 117 16.38 56.68 8.27
C ILE A 117 14.90 57.02 8.38
N ASP A 118 14.55 58.25 8.00
CA ASP A 118 13.17 58.74 8.06
C ASP A 118 12.25 57.77 7.25
N PRO A 119 11.15 57.26 7.85
CA PRO A 119 10.17 56.40 7.19
C PRO A 119 9.72 56.94 5.82
N ILE A 120 9.79 58.25 5.60
CA ILE A 120 9.44 58.89 4.33
C ILE A 120 10.31 58.41 3.16
N TYR A 121 11.60 58.08 3.38
CA TYR A 121 12.48 57.59 2.32
C TYR A 121 12.19 56.15 1.92
N HIS A 122 11.68 55.33 2.84
CA HIS A 122 11.25 53.97 2.53
C HIS A 122 9.89 53.95 1.85
N TYR A 123 8.99 54.88 2.20
CA TYR A 123 7.66 54.96 1.64
C TYR A 123 7.65 55.08 0.11
N ASP A 124 8.35 56.08 -0.46
CA ASP A 124 8.33 56.32 -1.92
C ASP A 124 8.91 55.12 -2.69
N ALA A 125 10.02 54.57 -2.22
CA ALA A 125 10.68 53.44 -2.84
C ALA A 125 9.85 52.14 -2.75
N PHE A 126 9.11 51.96 -1.65
CA PHE A 126 8.23 50.81 -1.48
C PHE A 126 6.96 50.95 -2.32
N ALA A 127 6.38 52.15 -2.39
CA ALA A 127 5.21 52.43 -3.21
C ALA A 127 5.48 52.14 -4.68
N GLU A 128 6.62 52.61 -5.22
CA GLU A 128 7.01 52.37 -6.62
C GLU A 128 7.08 50.86 -6.95
N VAL A 129 7.64 50.05 -6.04
CA VAL A 129 7.72 48.60 -6.23
C VAL A 129 6.33 47.94 -6.12
N LEU A 130 5.53 48.36 -5.14
CA LEU A 130 4.23 47.75 -4.85
C LEU A 130 3.17 48.10 -5.91
N ASP A 131 3.29 49.23 -6.61
CA ASP A 131 2.43 49.59 -7.74
C ASP A 131 2.46 48.53 -8.85
N GLY A 132 3.63 47.92 -9.10
CA GLY A 132 3.77 46.79 -10.04
C GLY A 132 3.21 45.45 -9.52
N LEU A 133 2.80 45.37 -8.25
CA LEU A 133 2.40 44.14 -7.57
C LEU A 133 0.97 44.17 -7.00
N GLU A 134 0.14 45.14 -7.42
CA GLU A 134 -1.22 45.33 -6.90
C GLU A 134 -2.07 44.05 -6.99
N ALA A 135 -2.03 43.34 -8.12
CA ALA A 135 -2.78 42.09 -8.29
C ALA A 135 -2.38 41.01 -7.28
N CYS A 136 -1.09 40.94 -6.93
CA CYS A 136 -0.59 40.00 -5.94
C CYS A 136 -1.02 40.39 -4.52
N ILE A 137 -1.00 41.69 -4.20
CA ILE A 137 -1.48 42.24 -2.91
C ILE A 137 -2.95 41.89 -2.70
N VAL A 138 -3.78 42.15 -3.72
CA VAL A 138 -5.22 41.84 -3.70
C VAL A 138 -5.45 40.35 -3.47
N ALA A 139 -4.76 39.48 -4.23
CA ALA A 139 -4.89 38.04 -4.08
C ALA A 139 -4.48 37.55 -2.68
N ASP A 140 -3.43 38.12 -2.09
CA ASP A 140 -2.97 37.73 -0.75
C ASP A 140 -3.93 38.20 0.35
N LEU A 141 -4.50 39.40 0.25
CA LEU A 141 -5.53 39.88 1.19
C LEU A 141 -6.79 39.01 1.13
N VAL A 142 -7.22 38.63 -0.07
CA VAL A 142 -8.33 37.67 -0.26
C VAL A 142 -7.97 36.32 0.36
N ALA A 143 -6.73 35.85 0.18
CA ALA A 143 -6.25 34.62 0.77
C ALA A 143 -6.24 34.63 2.31
N VAL A 144 -5.91 35.77 2.94
CA VAL A 144 -5.98 35.95 4.39
C VAL A 144 -7.42 35.84 4.86
N MET A 145 -8.34 36.61 4.27
CA MET A 145 -9.76 36.58 4.64
C MET A 145 -10.42 35.21 4.43
N ALA A 146 -10.03 34.49 3.37
CA ALA A 146 -10.62 33.20 3.04
C ALA A 146 -10.11 32.04 3.91
N ARG A 147 -8.86 32.11 4.42
CA ARG A 147 -8.18 30.95 5.01
C ARG A 147 -7.63 31.17 6.41
N ASP A 148 -7.59 32.40 6.91
CA ASP A 148 -7.31 32.69 8.31
C ASP A 148 -8.60 33.04 9.06
N ALA A 149 -9.05 32.10 9.92
CA ALA A 149 -10.26 32.21 10.71
C ALA A 149 -10.23 33.36 11.75
N SER A 150 -9.06 33.97 12.00
CA SER A 150 -8.90 35.09 12.93
C SER A 150 -9.05 36.47 12.30
N SER A 151 -9.19 36.53 10.97
CA SER A 151 -9.30 37.80 10.23
C SER A 151 -10.67 38.46 10.45
N LEU A 152 -10.68 39.73 10.87
CA LEU A 152 -11.90 40.47 11.18
C LEU A 152 -12.43 41.27 9.98
N SER A 153 -11.51 41.86 9.22
CA SER A 153 -11.77 42.80 8.12
C SER A 153 -10.57 42.86 7.18
N TYR A 154 -10.73 43.34 5.94
CA TYR A 154 -9.58 43.54 5.05
C TYR A 154 -8.64 44.64 5.57
N ALA A 155 -9.18 45.69 6.21
CA ALA A 155 -8.38 46.70 6.90
C ALA A 155 -7.51 46.09 8.01
N SER A 156 -8.07 45.18 8.81
CA SER A 156 -7.32 44.48 9.85
C SER A 156 -6.22 43.56 9.26
N ALA A 157 -6.51 42.89 8.14
CA ALA A 157 -5.52 42.07 7.44
C ALA A 157 -4.35 42.91 6.91
N LEU A 158 -4.62 44.08 6.35
CA LEU A 158 -3.57 45.00 5.89
C LEU A 158 -2.72 45.54 7.05
N LEU A 159 -3.37 46.02 8.11
CA LEU A 159 -2.71 46.73 9.21
C LEU A 159 -1.98 45.81 10.20
N TRP A 160 -2.54 44.64 10.48
CA TRP A 160 -2.14 43.84 11.64
C TRP A 160 -1.64 42.44 11.31
N HIS A 161 -2.01 41.88 10.15
CA HIS A 161 -1.64 40.50 9.82
C HIS A 161 -0.14 40.40 9.41
N GLY A 162 0.70 40.00 10.36
CA GLY A 162 2.15 39.97 10.18
C GLY A 162 2.63 39.09 9.02
N GLY A 163 1.92 38.01 8.71
CA GLY A 163 2.31 37.14 7.59
C GLY A 163 2.07 37.74 6.21
N PHE A 164 1.05 38.59 6.08
CA PHE A 164 0.78 39.36 4.87
C PHE A 164 1.88 40.41 4.67
N GLN A 165 2.21 41.14 5.73
CA GLN A 165 3.27 42.14 5.71
C GLN A 165 4.65 41.53 5.43
N ALA A 166 4.95 40.37 6.02
CA ALA A 166 6.18 39.63 5.75
C ALA A 166 6.33 39.28 4.27
N LEU A 167 5.25 38.81 3.64
CA LEU A 167 5.22 38.48 2.21
C LEU A 167 5.43 39.72 1.34
N GLN A 168 4.77 40.84 1.64
CA GLN A 168 4.96 42.07 0.87
C GLN A 168 6.37 42.65 1.03
N MET A 169 6.93 42.65 2.24
CA MET A 169 8.33 43.05 2.48
C MET A 169 9.31 42.15 1.73
N GLN A 170 9.05 40.85 1.68
CA GLN A 170 9.86 39.92 0.90
C GLN A 170 9.83 40.26 -0.59
N ARG A 171 8.66 40.58 -1.15
CA ARG A 171 8.55 40.97 -2.57
C ARG A 171 9.27 42.28 -2.87
N ILE A 172 9.24 43.25 -1.95
CA ILE A 172 10.06 44.46 -2.05
C ILE A 172 11.55 44.08 -2.05
N ALA A 173 12.01 43.29 -1.09
CA ALA A 173 13.39 42.82 -1.04
C ALA A 173 13.78 42.06 -2.33
N HIS A 174 12.88 41.27 -2.89
CA HIS A 174 13.06 40.55 -4.15
C HIS A 174 13.24 41.51 -5.35
N ALA A 175 12.46 42.58 -5.43
CA ALA A 175 12.61 43.59 -6.47
C ALA A 175 13.97 44.28 -6.40
N PHE A 176 14.39 44.75 -5.21
CA PHE A 176 15.73 45.33 -5.01
C PHE A 176 16.84 44.32 -5.33
N TRP A 177 16.63 43.04 -4.99
CA TRP A 177 17.56 41.97 -5.33
C TRP A 177 17.68 41.83 -6.85
N GLY A 178 16.57 41.79 -7.59
CA GLY A 178 16.54 41.72 -9.06
C GLY A 178 17.22 42.90 -9.75
N GLN A 179 17.12 44.10 -9.18
CA GLN A 179 17.78 45.32 -9.66
C GLN A 179 19.29 45.38 -9.34
N GLY A 180 19.83 44.40 -8.61
CA GLY A 180 21.24 44.36 -8.21
C GLY A 180 21.55 45.13 -6.92
N ALA A 181 20.55 45.73 -6.27
CA ALA A 181 20.69 46.43 -4.98
C ALA A 181 20.74 45.42 -3.80
N ARG A 182 21.72 44.51 -3.82
CA ARG A 182 21.83 43.37 -2.89
C ARG A 182 21.85 43.79 -1.42
N THR A 183 22.59 44.83 -1.07
CA THR A 183 22.70 45.30 0.31
C THR A 183 21.37 45.84 0.84
N ALA A 184 20.61 46.55 0.01
CA ALA A 184 19.28 47.04 0.37
C ALA A 184 18.31 45.86 0.61
N ALA A 185 18.30 44.89 -0.30
CA ALA A 185 17.50 43.68 -0.16
C ALA A 185 17.82 42.88 1.11
N LEU A 186 19.11 42.69 1.43
CA LEU A 186 19.55 42.01 2.66
C LEU A 186 19.22 42.81 3.92
N ARG A 187 19.27 44.15 3.86
CA ARG A 187 18.82 44.99 4.96
C ARG A 187 17.33 44.81 5.22
N ILE A 188 16.49 44.82 4.18
CA ILE A 188 15.04 44.60 4.31
C ILE A 188 14.77 43.22 4.90
N GLN A 189 15.47 42.17 4.44
CA GLN A 189 15.40 40.83 5.04
C GLN A 189 15.78 40.85 6.53
N SER A 190 16.88 41.51 6.89
CA SER A 190 17.32 41.61 8.29
C SER A 190 16.26 42.28 9.17
N GLN A 191 15.65 43.36 8.67
CA GLN A 191 14.61 44.07 9.41
C GLN A 191 13.30 43.27 9.48
N LEU A 192 12.95 42.54 8.41
CA LEU A 192 11.83 41.59 8.42
C LEU A 192 12.01 40.52 9.51
N SER A 193 13.22 39.96 9.59
CA SER A 193 13.58 38.98 10.62
C SER A 193 13.48 39.58 12.04
N ALA A 194 14.00 40.79 12.24
CA ALA A 194 13.93 41.49 13.53
C ALA A 194 12.50 41.87 13.95
N ALA A 195 11.66 42.32 13.01
CA ALA A 195 10.33 42.84 13.32
C ALA A 195 9.25 41.74 13.40
N LEU A 196 9.33 40.70 12.57
CA LEU A 196 8.27 39.69 12.40
C LEU A 196 8.75 38.25 12.66
N GLY A 197 10.04 38.04 12.90
CA GLY A 197 10.60 36.72 13.16
C GLY A 197 10.63 35.78 11.94
N ALA A 198 10.51 36.34 10.73
CA ALA A 198 10.59 35.60 9.47
C ALA A 198 11.92 35.88 8.76
N ASP A 199 12.68 34.84 8.47
CA ASP A 199 13.93 34.91 7.71
C ASP A 199 13.72 34.35 6.30
N ILE A 200 13.39 35.24 5.35
CA ILE A 200 13.09 34.85 3.97
C ILE A 200 14.13 35.49 3.05
N HIS A 201 14.91 34.65 2.37
CA HIS A 201 15.94 35.13 1.48
C HIS A 201 15.35 35.96 0.30
N PRO A 202 15.91 37.13 -0.07
CA PRO A 202 15.38 37.98 -1.13
C PRO A 202 15.26 37.29 -2.50
N ALA A 203 16.14 36.35 -2.81
CA ALA A 203 16.09 35.58 -4.05
C ALA A 203 14.92 34.56 -4.14
N ALA A 204 14.27 34.22 -3.03
CA ALA A 204 13.14 33.28 -3.04
C ALA A 204 11.98 33.85 -3.86
N GLN A 205 11.25 32.96 -4.54
CA GLN A 205 10.17 33.34 -5.46
C GLN A 205 8.82 32.93 -4.89
N PHE A 206 7.87 33.86 -4.94
CA PHE A 206 6.49 33.66 -4.47
C PHE A 206 5.50 33.98 -5.59
N GLY A 207 4.50 33.12 -5.74
CA GLY A 207 3.28 33.37 -6.50
C GLY A 207 2.34 34.33 -5.78
N LYS A 208 1.08 34.35 -6.24
CA LYS A 208 0.00 35.18 -5.69
C LYS A 208 -1.00 34.36 -4.85
N GLY A 209 -1.73 35.04 -3.97
CA GLY A 209 -2.69 34.40 -3.09
C GLY A 209 -2.01 33.50 -2.05
N VAL A 210 -0.77 33.80 -1.66
CA VAL A 210 -0.04 33.00 -0.67
C VAL A 210 -0.47 33.44 0.73
N LEU A 211 -0.77 32.47 1.59
CA LEU A 211 -1.03 32.72 3.00
C LEU A 211 0.17 32.27 3.83
N ILE A 212 0.90 33.22 4.41
CA ILE A 212 1.74 32.94 5.59
C ILE A 212 0.84 33.24 6.79
N GLN A 213 0.34 32.21 7.48
CA GLN A 213 -0.65 32.44 8.55
C GLN A 213 -0.01 33.15 9.74
N HIS A 214 1.17 32.69 10.15
CA HIS A 214 1.96 33.29 11.22
C HIS A 214 3.42 33.32 10.77
N PRO A 215 4.06 34.50 10.68
CA PRO A 215 5.42 34.63 10.14
C PRO A 215 6.51 34.12 11.09
N LEU A 216 6.19 33.94 12.37
CA LEU A 216 7.17 33.59 13.40
C LEU A 216 7.90 32.28 13.07
N GLY A 217 9.23 32.35 13.02
CA GLY A 217 10.11 31.19 12.80
C GLY A 217 10.10 30.65 11.37
N ILE A 218 9.49 31.36 10.41
CA ILE A 218 9.58 31.00 8.99
C ILE A 218 11.03 31.17 8.53
N VAL A 219 11.60 30.14 7.90
CA VAL A 219 12.94 30.20 7.30
C VAL A 219 12.89 29.67 5.88
N ILE A 220 13.12 30.53 4.88
CA ILE A 220 12.99 30.17 3.46
C ILE A 220 14.27 30.53 2.71
N GLY A 221 14.91 29.52 2.13
CA GLY A 221 16.21 29.66 1.48
C GLY A 221 16.19 30.23 0.07
N GLU A 222 17.37 30.64 -0.39
CA GLU A 222 17.64 31.41 -1.61
C GLU A 222 16.93 30.92 -2.89
N ALA A 223 16.89 29.61 -3.12
CA ALA A 223 16.38 29.03 -4.38
C ALA A 223 14.95 28.45 -4.23
N ALA A 224 14.28 28.73 -3.11
CA ALA A 224 12.94 28.21 -2.87
C ALA A 224 11.94 28.86 -3.83
N ARG A 225 11.01 28.06 -4.34
CA ARG A 225 9.90 28.55 -5.17
C ARG A 225 8.58 28.13 -4.56
N ILE A 226 7.72 29.10 -4.32
CA ILE A 226 6.39 28.93 -3.73
C ILE A 226 5.39 29.40 -4.77
N SER A 227 4.54 28.51 -5.27
CA SER A 227 3.56 28.83 -6.30
C SER A 227 2.29 29.48 -5.73
N ASP A 228 1.26 29.64 -6.58
CA ASP A 228 0.03 30.35 -6.24
C ASP A 228 -0.78 29.59 -5.18
N HIS A 229 -1.50 30.35 -4.35
CA HIS A 229 -2.44 29.77 -3.37
C HIS A 229 -1.81 28.82 -2.33
N VAL A 230 -0.51 28.86 -2.10
CA VAL A 230 0.16 28.07 -1.06
C VAL A 230 -0.18 28.61 0.33
N THR A 231 -0.27 27.72 1.33
CA THR A 231 -0.38 28.09 2.76
C THR A 231 0.84 27.60 3.54
N LEU A 232 1.51 28.52 4.25
CA LEU A 232 2.63 28.25 5.15
C LEU A 232 2.24 28.67 6.58
N MET A 233 2.43 27.78 7.55
CA MET A 233 2.21 28.07 8.97
C MET A 233 3.53 28.37 9.70
N GLN A 234 3.45 28.83 10.96
CA GLN A 234 4.62 29.19 11.77
C GLN A 234 5.70 28.10 11.83
N TYR A 235 6.96 28.52 12.00
CA TYR A 235 8.11 27.63 12.14
C TYR A 235 8.36 26.68 10.97
N VAL A 236 7.86 26.99 9.77
CA VAL A 236 8.18 26.23 8.56
C VAL A 236 9.57 26.60 8.05
N THR A 237 10.36 25.57 7.74
CA THR A 237 11.69 25.71 7.13
C THR A 237 11.72 25.10 5.74
N LEU A 238 12.04 25.89 4.71
CA LEU A 238 12.31 25.45 3.34
C LEU A 238 13.83 25.58 3.06
N GLY A 239 14.58 24.53 3.38
CA GLY A 239 16.05 24.58 3.48
C GLY A 239 16.78 23.70 2.47
N GLY A 240 18.08 23.93 2.31
CA GLY A 240 18.98 23.04 1.59
C GLY A 240 19.51 21.90 2.49
N THR A 241 20.03 20.84 1.88
CA THR A 241 20.70 19.73 2.60
C THR A 241 22.16 20.03 2.96
N GLY A 242 22.72 21.14 2.44
CA GLY A 242 24.12 21.51 2.58
C GLY A 242 25.09 20.79 1.62
N LYS A 243 24.58 19.93 0.72
CA LYS A 243 25.39 19.12 -0.20
C LYS A 243 25.50 19.69 -1.62
N ASP A 244 24.53 20.51 -2.02
CA ASP A 244 24.37 20.99 -3.38
C ASP A 244 24.48 22.52 -3.45
N THR A 245 25.01 23.05 -4.56
CA THR A 245 25.08 24.49 -4.85
C THR A 245 24.08 24.87 -5.94
N GLY A 246 23.58 26.11 -5.91
CA GLY A 246 22.57 26.59 -6.89
C GLY A 246 21.16 26.21 -6.48
N ASP A 247 20.42 25.55 -7.38
CA ASP A 247 19.01 25.17 -7.19
C ASP A 247 18.86 24.02 -6.18
N ARG A 248 18.92 24.35 -4.89
CA ARG A 248 19.07 23.40 -3.77
C ARG A 248 17.92 23.39 -2.78
N HIS A 249 16.87 24.18 -3.02
CA HIS A 249 15.77 24.40 -2.09
C HIS A 249 14.43 23.86 -2.64
N PRO A 250 13.42 23.68 -1.77
CA PRO A 250 12.14 23.09 -2.16
C PRO A 250 11.31 23.92 -3.16
N LYS A 251 10.44 23.22 -3.89
CA LYS A 251 9.38 23.79 -4.75
C LYS A 251 8.03 23.41 -4.18
N VAL A 252 7.20 24.37 -3.83
CA VAL A 252 5.88 24.15 -3.27
C VAL A 252 4.84 24.59 -4.29
N LEU A 253 4.11 23.63 -4.87
CA LEU A 253 3.18 23.87 -5.96
C LEU A 253 1.80 24.34 -5.49
N ASP A 254 0.94 24.68 -6.45
CA ASP A 254 -0.34 25.36 -6.22
C ASP A 254 -1.20 24.68 -5.15
N TYR A 255 -1.82 25.49 -4.29
CA TYR A 255 -2.74 25.03 -3.22
C TYR A 255 -2.12 24.08 -2.18
N ALA A 256 -0.82 23.81 -2.22
CA ALA A 256 -0.16 23.00 -1.20
C ALA A 256 -0.17 23.71 0.16
N GLN A 257 -0.17 22.92 1.24
CA GLN A 257 -0.16 23.41 2.61
C GLN A 257 1.00 22.79 3.38
N VAL A 258 1.79 23.65 4.03
CA VAL A 258 2.87 23.23 4.92
C VAL A 258 2.55 23.69 6.33
N ALA A 259 2.18 22.74 7.19
CA ALA A 259 1.72 23.03 8.54
C ALA A 259 2.86 23.35 9.50
N ALA A 260 2.49 23.83 10.69
CA ALA A 260 3.42 24.44 11.64
C ALA A 260 4.59 23.52 12.02
N HIS A 261 5.76 24.09 12.26
CA HIS A 261 6.98 23.37 12.67
C HIS A 261 7.47 22.31 11.66
N SER A 262 7.09 22.40 10.39
CA SER A 262 7.53 21.45 9.37
C SER A 262 8.81 21.90 8.67
N THR A 263 9.72 20.97 8.43
CA THR A 263 11.00 21.20 7.77
C THR A 263 11.06 20.41 6.47
N VAL A 264 11.21 21.09 5.34
CA VAL A 264 11.35 20.51 4.00
C VAL A 264 12.76 20.80 3.49
N LEU A 265 13.55 19.75 3.23
CA LEU A 265 14.97 19.90 2.87
C LEU A 265 15.30 19.35 1.48
N GLY A 266 16.07 20.13 0.73
CA GLY A 266 16.63 19.76 -0.57
C GLY A 266 15.81 20.24 -1.76
N ASN A 267 16.32 19.96 -2.96
CA ASN A 267 15.62 20.22 -4.21
C ASN A 267 14.52 19.17 -4.44
N ILE A 268 13.43 19.29 -3.70
CA ILE A 268 12.27 18.41 -3.77
C ILE A 268 10.99 19.21 -4.02
N THR A 269 10.04 18.56 -4.67
CA THR A 269 8.74 19.16 -5.00
C THR A 269 7.67 18.68 -4.02
N ILE A 270 6.90 19.63 -3.49
CA ILE A 270 5.62 19.39 -2.80
C ILE A 270 4.51 19.62 -3.82
N GLY A 271 3.83 18.55 -4.22
CA GLY A 271 2.83 18.55 -5.28
C GLY A 271 1.61 19.44 -5.01
N ARG A 272 0.81 19.71 -6.05
CA ARG A 272 -0.40 20.52 -5.91
C ARG A 272 -1.35 19.91 -4.88
N HIS A 273 -2.06 20.72 -4.12
CA HIS A 273 -2.97 20.27 -3.06
C HIS A 273 -2.34 19.34 -1.99
N ALA A 274 -1.02 19.14 -1.98
CA ALA A 274 -0.37 18.29 -1.00
C ALA A 274 -0.39 18.95 0.38
N ARG A 275 -0.45 18.14 1.44
CA ARG A 275 -0.47 18.60 2.83
C ARG A 275 0.68 18.00 3.63
N VAL A 276 1.54 18.85 4.16
CA VAL A 276 2.57 18.46 5.13
C VAL A 276 2.01 18.73 6.52
N ALA A 277 1.83 17.68 7.32
CA ALA A 277 1.33 17.78 8.69
C ALA A 277 2.36 18.43 9.63
N ALA A 278 1.88 19.00 10.74
CA ALA A 278 2.72 19.75 11.66
C ALA A 278 3.87 18.90 12.23
N GLY A 279 5.03 19.52 12.46
CA GLY A 279 6.20 18.87 13.04
C GLY A 279 6.91 17.85 12.12
N SER A 280 6.66 17.89 10.80
CA SER A 280 7.18 16.88 9.87
C SER A 280 8.56 17.22 9.30
N LEU A 281 9.41 16.22 9.09
CA LEU A 281 10.69 16.34 8.38
C LEU A 281 10.58 15.67 7.01
N VAL A 282 10.46 16.46 5.95
CA VAL A 282 10.27 15.99 4.57
C VAL A 282 11.60 15.99 3.82
N LEU A 283 12.04 14.78 3.44
CA LEU A 283 13.32 14.52 2.75
C LEU A 283 13.14 13.95 1.34
N LYS A 284 11.90 13.76 0.89
CA LYS A 284 11.55 13.17 -0.41
C LYS A 284 10.41 13.99 -1.06
N PRO A 285 10.30 14.01 -2.39
CA PRO A 285 9.17 14.66 -3.07
C PRO A 285 7.82 14.12 -2.56
N VAL A 286 6.82 15.00 -2.49
CA VAL A 286 5.45 14.67 -2.10
C VAL A 286 4.57 14.79 -3.33
N ALA A 287 3.83 13.73 -3.65
CA ALA A 287 2.93 13.72 -4.80
C ALA A 287 1.72 14.65 -4.60
N GLU A 288 1.07 15.03 -5.69
CA GLU A 288 -0.15 15.84 -5.72
C GLU A 288 -1.28 15.16 -4.92
N GLY A 289 -2.02 15.97 -4.14
CA GLY A 289 -3.14 15.52 -3.30
C GLY A 289 -2.77 14.66 -2.09
N VAL A 290 -1.49 14.39 -1.84
CA VAL A 290 -1.03 13.51 -0.76
C VAL A 290 -0.80 14.26 0.55
N MET A 291 -1.14 13.61 1.67
CA MET A 291 -0.78 14.07 3.01
C MET A 291 0.39 13.26 3.58
N VAL A 292 1.40 13.96 4.08
CA VAL A 292 2.57 13.37 4.75
C VAL A 292 2.69 13.84 6.19
N ALA A 293 3.18 12.98 7.08
CA ALA A 293 3.46 13.31 8.47
C ALA A 293 4.66 12.55 9.04
N GLY A 294 5.29 13.11 10.06
CA GLY A 294 6.34 12.46 10.86
C GLY A 294 7.76 12.93 10.54
N SER A 295 8.73 12.42 11.29
CA SER A 295 10.15 12.76 11.12
C SER A 295 11.02 11.48 11.17
N PRO A 296 11.43 10.92 10.01
CA PRO A 296 11.15 11.37 8.65
C PRO A 296 9.68 11.20 8.24
N ALA A 297 9.19 12.09 7.37
CA ALA A 297 7.79 12.11 6.95
C ALA A 297 7.44 10.91 6.06
N THR A 298 6.29 10.29 6.34
CA THR A 298 5.69 9.21 5.55
C THR A 298 4.30 9.61 5.09
N VAL A 299 3.82 9.00 4.02
CA VAL A 299 2.45 9.19 3.54
C VAL A 299 1.47 8.66 4.59
N ILE A 300 0.51 9.48 5.00
CA ILE A 300 -0.53 9.13 6.00
C ILE A 300 -1.95 9.18 5.45
N GLY A 301 -2.14 9.72 4.24
CA GLY A 301 -3.44 9.78 3.59
C GLY A 301 -3.38 10.52 2.26
N CYS A 302 -4.49 10.49 1.55
CA CYS A 302 -4.69 11.23 0.31
C CYS A 302 -6.01 12.01 0.41
N MET A 303 -6.09 13.22 -0.15
CA MET A 303 -7.28 14.05 -0.04
C MET A 303 -8.47 13.44 -0.81
N ALA A 304 -9.65 13.52 -0.18
CA ALA A 304 -10.85 12.75 -0.51
C ALA A 304 -11.36 12.88 -1.95
N ASP A 305 -11.07 13.99 -2.65
CA ASP A 305 -11.67 14.25 -3.97
C ASP A 305 -10.85 13.71 -5.14
N ILE A 306 -9.54 13.43 -4.97
CA ILE A 306 -8.66 12.90 -6.03
C ILE A 306 -8.29 11.43 -5.76
N ALA A 307 -8.26 11.02 -4.48
CA ALA A 307 -7.95 9.65 -4.08
C ALA A 307 -9.10 8.66 -4.27
N CYS A 308 -10.35 9.14 -4.24
CA CYS A 308 -11.52 8.30 -4.41
C CYS A 308 -11.44 7.56 -5.76
N ASP A 309 -11.11 8.29 -6.83
CA ASP A 309 -11.08 7.73 -8.18
C ASP A 309 -9.95 6.71 -8.36
N ALA A 310 -8.73 6.99 -7.89
CA ALA A 310 -7.61 6.05 -7.98
C ALA A 310 -7.83 4.80 -7.10
N ALA A 311 -8.38 4.96 -5.89
CA ALA A 311 -8.67 3.86 -4.98
C ALA A 311 -9.78 2.94 -5.51
N TRP A 312 -10.89 3.51 -6.02
CA TRP A 312 -11.98 2.74 -6.61
C TRP A 312 -11.61 2.15 -7.96
N THR A 313 -10.80 2.84 -8.76
CA THR A 313 -10.28 2.31 -10.03
C THR A 313 -9.30 1.17 -9.76
N LEU A 314 -8.39 1.31 -8.80
CA LEU A 314 -7.53 0.20 -8.38
C LEU A 314 -8.36 -0.97 -7.85
N LEU A 315 -9.42 -0.70 -7.09
CA LEU A 315 -10.32 -1.74 -6.62
C LEU A 315 -11.02 -2.44 -7.79
N ALA A 316 -11.50 -1.69 -8.79
CA ALA A 316 -12.14 -2.25 -9.98
C ALA A 316 -11.16 -3.12 -10.78
N ILE A 317 -9.91 -2.68 -10.96
CA ILE A 317 -8.84 -3.46 -11.60
C ILE A 317 -8.53 -4.71 -10.78
N PHE A 318 -8.40 -4.57 -9.46
CA PHE A 318 -8.13 -5.69 -8.57
C PHE A 318 -9.26 -6.72 -8.59
N VAL A 319 -10.52 -6.29 -8.48
CA VAL A 319 -11.71 -7.17 -8.59
C VAL A 319 -11.77 -7.84 -9.96
N SER A 320 -11.45 -7.12 -11.05
CA SER A 320 -11.36 -7.70 -12.40
C SER A 320 -10.22 -8.72 -12.52
N THR A 321 -9.10 -8.45 -11.85
CA THR A 321 -7.98 -9.39 -11.74
C THR A 321 -8.46 -10.67 -11.08
N ILE A 322 -9.03 -10.57 -9.88
CA ILE A 322 -9.58 -11.70 -9.14
C ILE A 322 -10.63 -12.46 -9.95
N ALA A 323 -11.57 -11.74 -10.58
CA ALA A 323 -12.61 -12.36 -11.40
C ALA A 323 -12.02 -13.18 -12.54
N GLY A 324 -11.01 -12.68 -13.26
CA GLY A 324 -10.34 -13.45 -14.30
C GLY A 324 -9.45 -14.57 -13.76
N LEU A 325 -8.89 -14.45 -12.54
CA LEU A 325 -8.22 -15.59 -11.89
C LEU A 325 -9.20 -16.73 -11.54
N VAL A 326 -10.49 -16.42 -11.35
CA VAL A 326 -11.54 -17.41 -11.07
C VAL A 326 -12.16 -17.96 -12.36
N LEU A 327 -12.43 -17.09 -13.34
CA LEU A 327 -13.05 -17.46 -14.61
C LEU A 327 -12.06 -18.04 -15.62
N GLU A 328 -10.76 -17.82 -15.41
CA GLU A 328 -9.64 -18.28 -16.24
C GLU A 328 -9.83 -18.02 -17.76
N PRO A 329 -10.12 -16.77 -18.20
CA PRO A 329 -10.24 -16.46 -19.64
C PRO A 329 -8.89 -16.55 -20.38
N LEU A 330 -7.79 -16.46 -19.64
CA LEU A 330 -6.40 -16.58 -20.09
C LEU A 330 -5.57 -17.29 -19.01
N PRO A 331 -4.36 -17.80 -19.35
CA PRO A 331 -3.41 -18.27 -18.35
C PRO A 331 -3.15 -17.21 -17.27
N THR A 332 -2.98 -17.66 -16.02
CA THR A 332 -2.91 -16.83 -14.80
C THR A 332 -1.90 -15.68 -14.90
N GLY A 333 -0.65 -15.99 -15.32
CA GLY A 333 0.38 -14.97 -15.55
C GLY A 333 0.02 -13.95 -16.63
N ALA A 334 -0.62 -14.39 -17.72
CA ALA A 334 -1.04 -13.51 -18.81
C ALA A 334 -2.16 -12.56 -18.37
N TRP A 335 -3.15 -13.05 -17.62
CA TRP A 335 -4.21 -12.21 -17.07
C TRP A 335 -3.67 -11.18 -16.07
N ALA A 336 -2.77 -11.60 -15.19
CA ALA A 336 -2.11 -10.69 -14.26
C ALA A 336 -1.27 -9.63 -15.00
N PHE A 337 -0.61 -10.00 -16.10
CA PHE A 337 0.13 -9.04 -16.94
C PHE A 337 -0.80 -7.98 -17.54
N LEU A 338 -1.98 -8.38 -18.03
CA LEU A 338 -2.99 -7.43 -18.51
C LEU A 338 -3.44 -6.51 -17.37
N ALA A 339 -3.77 -7.06 -16.20
CA ALA A 339 -4.22 -6.27 -15.06
C ALA A 339 -3.20 -5.23 -14.60
N VAL A 340 -1.92 -5.61 -14.43
CA VAL A 340 -0.88 -4.66 -14.02
C VAL A 340 -0.61 -3.63 -15.12
N THR A 341 -0.68 -4.03 -16.38
CA THR A 341 -0.56 -3.11 -17.52
C THR A 341 -1.70 -2.09 -17.50
N THR A 342 -2.94 -2.52 -17.25
CA THR A 342 -4.08 -1.62 -17.10
C THR A 342 -3.89 -0.66 -15.92
N ALA A 343 -3.40 -1.13 -14.77
CA ALA A 343 -3.13 -0.28 -13.61
C ALA A 343 -2.09 0.82 -13.90
N VAL A 344 -1.05 0.49 -14.67
CA VAL A 344 -0.03 1.47 -15.09
C VAL A 344 -0.55 2.39 -16.20
N ALA A 345 -1.21 1.84 -17.22
CA ALA A 345 -1.70 2.61 -18.37
C ALA A 345 -2.79 3.62 -18.00
N THR A 346 -3.60 3.32 -16.97
CA THR A 346 -4.60 4.24 -16.42
C THR A 346 -4.01 5.25 -15.43
N ASN A 347 -2.69 5.23 -15.19
CA ASN A 347 -2.01 6.00 -14.14
C ASN A 347 -2.58 5.77 -12.73
N THR A 348 -3.28 4.65 -12.52
CA THR A 348 -3.77 4.25 -11.19
C THR A 348 -2.61 3.90 -10.28
N LEU A 349 -1.57 3.25 -10.81
CA LEU A 349 -0.30 2.99 -10.14
C LEU A 349 0.86 3.49 -11.00
N SER A 350 1.88 4.08 -10.37
CA SER A 350 3.17 4.28 -11.06
C SER A 350 3.81 2.94 -11.39
N PHE A 351 4.71 2.92 -12.37
CA PHE A 351 5.47 1.71 -12.73
C PHE A 351 6.20 1.12 -11.51
N GLY A 352 6.81 1.98 -10.68
CA GLY A 352 7.49 1.55 -9.45
C GLY A 352 6.55 0.91 -8.44
N GLN A 353 5.34 1.47 -8.25
CA GLN A 353 4.33 0.88 -7.36
C GLN A 353 3.82 -0.46 -7.90
N ALA A 354 3.52 -0.54 -9.19
CA ALA A 354 2.99 -1.72 -9.85
C ALA A 354 3.93 -2.94 -9.76
N PHE A 355 5.25 -2.72 -9.82
CA PHE A 355 6.27 -3.77 -9.74
C PHE A 355 6.97 -3.88 -8.39
N SER A 356 6.56 -3.11 -7.37
CA SER A 356 7.22 -3.08 -6.05
C SER A 356 7.32 -4.46 -5.39
N ALA A 357 6.26 -5.27 -5.50
CA ALA A 357 6.16 -6.58 -4.87
C ALA A 357 7.08 -7.65 -5.49
N PHE A 358 7.67 -7.43 -6.67
CA PHE A 358 8.62 -8.39 -7.27
C PHE A 358 9.93 -8.53 -6.47
N THR A 359 10.20 -7.60 -5.58
CA THR A 359 11.36 -7.65 -4.66
C THR A 359 11.03 -8.31 -3.32
N ASN A 360 9.81 -8.83 -3.15
CA ASN A 360 9.37 -9.38 -1.87
C ASN A 360 10.04 -10.73 -1.54
N ASP A 361 10.56 -10.83 -0.33
CA ASP A 361 11.21 -11.99 0.27
C ASP A 361 10.35 -13.27 0.27
N VAL A 362 9.07 -13.17 0.63
CA VAL A 362 8.15 -14.31 0.65
C VAL A 362 7.89 -14.85 -0.76
N ILE A 363 7.77 -13.96 -1.75
CA ILE A 363 7.58 -14.36 -3.15
C ILE A 363 8.82 -15.08 -3.67
N TRP A 364 10.02 -14.58 -3.37
CA TRP A 364 11.25 -15.27 -3.76
C TRP A 364 11.46 -16.59 -3.02
N LEU A 365 11.02 -16.70 -1.76
CA LEU A 365 10.99 -17.99 -1.05
C LEU A 365 10.14 -19.03 -1.81
N ILE A 366 8.98 -18.63 -2.35
CA ILE A 366 8.12 -19.52 -3.16
C ILE A 366 8.85 -19.98 -4.42
N VAL A 367 9.43 -19.05 -5.19
CA VAL A 367 10.17 -19.36 -6.42
C VAL A 367 11.30 -20.35 -6.16
N VAL A 368 12.11 -20.09 -5.14
CA VAL A 368 13.22 -20.98 -4.77
C VAL A 368 12.71 -22.35 -4.34
N SER A 369 11.60 -22.40 -3.61
CA SER A 369 10.99 -23.66 -3.17
C SER A 369 10.45 -24.49 -4.35
N PHE A 370 9.99 -23.87 -5.45
CA PHE A 370 9.67 -24.60 -6.68
C PHE A 370 10.91 -25.24 -7.32
N PHE A 371 12.06 -24.59 -7.26
CA PHE A 371 13.31 -25.18 -7.75
C PHE A 371 13.78 -26.37 -6.90
N PHE A 372 13.51 -26.36 -5.59
CA PHE A 372 13.66 -27.58 -4.77
C PHE A 372 12.76 -28.71 -5.27
N ALA A 373 11.50 -28.42 -5.60
CA ALA A 373 10.59 -29.42 -6.17
C ALA A 373 11.10 -30.00 -7.50
N ALA A 374 11.69 -29.16 -8.36
CA ALA A 374 12.38 -29.61 -9.58
C ALA A 374 13.56 -30.55 -9.26
N GLY A 375 14.35 -30.23 -8.22
CA GLY A 375 15.43 -31.09 -7.71
C GLY A 375 14.94 -32.45 -7.24
N PHE A 376 13.81 -32.52 -6.50
CA PHE A 376 13.22 -33.80 -6.09
C PHE A 376 12.78 -34.66 -7.26
N GLN A 377 12.11 -34.06 -8.26
CA GLN A 377 11.65 -34.77 -9.45
C GLN A 377 12.83 -35.32 -10.26
N LYS A 378 13.88 -34.50 -10.41
CA LYS A 378 15.06 -34.88 -11.20
C LYS A 378 15.91 -35.96 -10.55
N THR A 379 16.05 -35.93 -9.22
CA THR A 379 16.89 -36.86 -8.47
C THR A 379 16.23 -38.22 -8.24
N GLY A 380 14.90 -38.30 -8.32
CA GLY A 380 14.14 -39.51 -7.96
C GLY A 380 13.99 -39.73 -6.44
N LEU A 381 14.49 -38.79 -5.61
CA LEU A 381 14.46 -38.90 -4.15
C LEU A 381 13.02 -39.04 -3.61
N GLY A 382 12.08 -38.28 -4.18
CA GLY A 382 10.67 -38.36 -3.79
C GLY A 382 10.05 -39.73 -4.05
N GLU A 383 10.35 -40.32 -5.22
CA GLU A 383 9.90 -41.67 -5.59
C GLU A 383 10.52 -42.72 -4.67
N ARG A 384 11.81 -42.58 -4.31
CA ARG A 384 12.49 -43.49 -3.36
C ARG A 384 11.82 -43.48 -2.00
N VAL A 385 11.60 -42.29 -1.41
CA VAL A 385 10.98 -42.14 -0.10
C VAL A 385 9.59 -42.76 -0.08
N ALA A 386 8.77 -42.48 -1.10
CA ALA A 386 7.43 -43.05 -1.19
C ALA A 386 7.46 -44.59 -1.28
N ASN A 387 8.34 -45.16 -2.11
CA ASN A 387 8.48 -46.62 -2.21
C ASN A 387 9.00 -47.27 -0.91
N MET A 388 9.85 -46.60 -0.12
CA MET A 388 10.28 -47.09 1.19
C MET A 388 9.09 -47.29 2.14
N PHE A 389 8.15 -46.34 2.17
CA PHE A 389 6.96 -46.45 3.01
C PHE A 389 5.95 -47.48 2.47
N VAL A 390 5.80 -47.58 1.16
CA VAL A 390 5.00 -48.66 0.54
C VAL A 390 5.58 -50.03 0.88
N ALA A 391 6.91 -50.20 0.84
CA ALA A 391 7.58 -51.44 1.21
C ALA A 391 7.39 -51.80 2.70
N ALA A 392 7.39 -50.79 3.59
CA ALA A 392 7.24 -50.99 5.02
C ALA A 392 5.79 -51.27 5.44
N CYS A 393 4.82 -50.54 4.88
CA CYS A 393 3.43 -50.50 5.37
C CYS A 393 2.41 -51.12 4.40
N GLY A 394 2.81 -51.46 3.17
CA GLY A 394 1.89 -51.83 2.08
C GLY A 394 1.31 -53.25 2.12
N LYS A 395 1.48 -54.02 3.21
CA LYS A 395 0.92 -55.39 3.30
C LYS A 395 -0.61 -55.38 3.29
N SER A 396 -1.23 -54.32 3.77
CA SER A 396 -2.69 -54.14 3.70
C SER A 396 -3.02 -52.84 2.98
N THR A 397 -4.22 -52.75 2.42
CA THR A 397 -4.67 -51.55 1.71
C THR A 397 -4.73 -50.32 2.62
N LEU A 398 -5.16 -50.49 3.87
CA LEU A 398 -5.16 -49.40 4.85
C LEU A 398 -3.72 -49.00 5.23
N GLY A 399 -2.83 -49.98 5.42
CA GLY A 399 -1.41 -49.71 5.68
C GLY A 399 -0.73 -48.99 4.52
N LEU A 400 -1.14 -49.28 3.28
CA LEU A 400 -0.68 -48.60 2.08
C LEU A 400 -1.09 -47.12 2.09
N ALA A 401 -2.36 -46.81 2.38
CA ALA A 401 -2.83 -45.42 2.49
C ALA A 401 -2.08 -44.64 3.58
N TYR A 402 -1.82 -45.24 4.74
CA TYR A 402 -1.00 -44.62 5.78
C TYR A 402 0.44 -44.40 5.35
N GLY A 403 1.04 -45.38 4.67
CA GLY A 403 2.40 -45.26 4.13
C GLY A 403 2.53 -44.08 3.16
N LEU A 404 1.56 -43.91 2.26
CA LEU A 404 1.54 -42.79 1.32
C LEU A 404 1.28 -41.44 2.02
N ALA A 405 0.39 -41.40 3.02
CA ALA A 405 0.12 -40.18 3.80
C ALA A 405 1.34 -39.72 4.60
N VAL A 406 2.05 -40.65 5.25
CA VAL A 406 3.29 -40.37 6.00
C VAL A 406 4.41 -39.92 5.06
N ALA A 407 4.57 -40.61 3.92
CA ALA A 407 5.53 -40.21 2.90
C ALA A 407 5.25 -38.79 2.40
N GLU A 408 3.98 -38.43 2.17
CA GLU A 408 3.63 -37.07 1.77
C GLU A 408 3.94 -36.06 2.86
N ALA A 409 3.57 -36.32 4.12
CA ALA A 409 3.88 -35.42 5.22
C ALA A 409 5.38 -35.16 5.36
N LEU A 410 6.23 -36.15 5.14
CA LEU A 410 7.69 -36.00 5.19
C LEU A 410 8.27 -35.22 4.01
N LEU A 411 7.64 -35.30 2.82
CA LEU A 411 8.05 -34.58 1.62
C LEU A 411 7.47 -33.16 1.55
N ALA A 412 6.35 -32.91 2.23
CA ALA A 412 5.62 -31.65 2.22
C ALA A 412 6.46 -30.40 2.57
N PRO A 413 7.28 -30.35 3.65
CA PRO A 413 8.04 -29.13 3.99
C PRO A 413 9.06 -28.73 2.93
N ALA A 414 9.41 -29.67 2.06
CA ALA A 414 10.45 -29.59 1.05
C ALA A 414 9.92 -29.27 -0.36
N MET A 415 8.62 -29.44 -0.57
CA MET A 415 7.96 -29.35 -1.88
C MET A 415 6.70 -28.50 -1.76
N PRO A 416 6.76 -27.19 -2.06
CA PRO A 416 5.67 -26.24 -1.86
C PRO A 416 4.51 -26.41 -2.83
N SER A 417 4.68 -27.25 -3.86
CA SER A 417 3.66 -27.48 -4.87
C SER A 417 2.90 -28.77 -4.55
N THR A 418 1.68 -28.61 -4.03
CA THR A 418 0.75 -29.71 -3.80
C THR A 418 0.48 -30.48 -5.09
N THR A 419 0.34 -29.78 -6.21
CA THR A 419 0.16 -30.36 -7.55
C THR A 419 1.37 -31.18 -7.98
N ALA A 420 2.60 -30.70 -7.73
CA ALA A 420 3.81 -31.45 -8.06
C ALA A 420 3.97 -32.72 -7.23
N ARG A 421 3.59 -32.69 -5.93
CA ARG A 421 3.55 -33.89 -5.09
C ARG A 421 2.50 -34.88 -5.64
N ALA A 422 1.28 -34.42 -5.87
CA ALA A 422 0.19 -35.25 -6.36
C ALA A 422 0.52 -35.90 -7.72
N GLY A 423 0.88 -35.10 -8.73
CA GLY A 423 1.08 -35.58 -10.10
C GLY A 423 2.46 -36.19 -10.35
N GLY A 424 3.49 -35.66 -9.71
CA GLY A 424 4.88 -36.08 -9.94
C GLY A 424 5.33 -37.28 -9.11
N ILE A 425 4.71 -37.52 -7.95
CA ILE A 425 5.15 -38.58 -7.02
C ILE A 425 4.02 -39.56 -6.74
N PHE A 426 2.90 -39.08 -6.18
CA PHE A 426 1.89 -39.97 -5.61
C PHE A 426 1.02 -40.64 -6.67
N MET A 427 0.54 -39.93 -7.69
CA MET A 427 -0.30 -40.55 -8.72
C MET A 427 0.41 -41.64 -9.53
N PRO A 428 1.66 -41.49 -9.98
CA PRO A 428 2.37 -42.58 -10.65
C PRO A 428 2.41 -43.86 -9.82
N ILE A 429 2.67 -43.74 -8.51
CA ILE A 429 2.71 -44.85 -7.56
C ILE A 429 1.32 -45.46 -7.39
N ILE A 430 0.31 -44.63 -7.11
CA ILE A 430 -1.08 -45.08 -6.96
C ILE A 430 -1.56 -45.79 -8.23
N ASN A 431 -1.26 -45.26 -9.40
CA ASN A 431 -1.65 -45.85 -10.68
C ASN A 431 -0.97 -47.20 -10.90
N SER A 432 0.34 -47.31 -10.63
CA SER A 432 1.08 -48.57 -10.73
C SER A 432 0.50 -49.65 -9.82
N LEU A 433 0.22 -49.32 -8.55
CA LEU A 433 -0.36 -50.24 -7.57
C LEU A 433 -1.79 -50.64 -7.92
N SER A 434 -2.58 -49.70 -8.43
CA SER A 434 -3.96 -49.92 -8.86
C SER A 434 -4.01 -50.89 -10.03
N LEU A 435 -3.21 -50.65 -11.08
CA LEU A 435 -3.13 -51.51 -12.25
C LEU A 435 -2.65 -52.92 -11.90
N ALA A 436 -1.68 -53.05 -10.98
CA ALA A 436 -1.21 -54.35 -10.48
C ALA A 436 -2.31 -55.14 -9.72
N SER A 437 -3.35 -54.46 -9.25
CA SER A 437 -4.51 -55.07 -8.56
C SER A 437 -5.75 -55.19 -9.45
N ASP A 438 -5.58 -55.10 -10.77
CA ASP A 438 -6.66 -55.05 -11.79
C ASP A 438 -7.68 -53.91 -11.59
N SER A 439 -7.28 -52.86 -10.86
CA SER A 439 -8.05 -51.64 -10.67
C SER A 439 -7.72 -50.68 -11.80
N LYS A 440 -8.64 -50.50 -12.77
CA LYS A 440 -8.42 -49.67 -13.96
C LYS A 440 -9.21 -48.36 -13.87
N PRO A 441 -8.69 -47.25 -14.42
CA PRO A 441 -9.43 -45.99 -14.50
C PRO A 441 -10.63 -46.11 -15.44
N ASN A 442 -11.67 -45.30 -15.22
CA ASN A 442 -12.91 -45.25 -15.99
C ASN A 442 -13.62 -46.61 -16.15
N SER A 443 -13.42 -47.51 -15.18
CA SER A 443 -13.94 -48.88 -15.17
C SER A 443 -14.65 -49.15 -13.83
N PRO A 444 -15.68 -50.01 -13.78
CA PRO A 444 -16.23 -50.51 -12.52
C PRO A 444 -15.14 -51.09 -11.59
N SER A 445 -14.06 -51.63 -12.16
CA SER A 445 -12.93 -52.17 -11.40
C SER A 445 -12.11 -51.12 -10.65
N ALA A 446 -12.32 -49.82 -10.87
CA ALA A 446 -11.66 -48.73 -10.12
C ALA A 446 -11.88 -48.83 -8.61
N GLY A 447 -13.00 -49.42 -8.18
CA GLY A 447 -13.33 -49.67 -6.76
C GLY A 447 -12.46 -50.71 -6.07
N ARG A 448 -11.70 -51.52 -6.83
CA ARG A 448 -10.85 -52.58 -6.26
C ARG A 448 -9.77 -52.04 -5.35
N LEU A 449 -9.10 -50.97 -5.78
CA LEU A 449 -8.02 -50.34 -5.02
C LEU A 449 -7.86 -48.85 -5.32
N GLY A 450 -7.88 -48.48 -6.61
CA GLY A 450 -7.47 -47.14 -7.06
C GLY A 450 -8.36 -46.03 -6.55
N LYS A 451 -9.69 -46.23 -6.52
CA LYS A 451 -10.64 -45.25 -5.96
C LYS A 451 -10.31 -44.92 -4.51
N PHE A 452 -10.03 -45.94 -3.69
CA PHE A 452 -9.69 -45.78 -2.29
C PHE A 452 -8.37 -45.03 -2.12
N LEU A 453 -7.31 -45.44 -2.82
CA LEU A 453 -5.99 -44.81 -2.69
C LEU A 453 -5.99 -43.35 -3.16
N VAL A 454 -6.67 -43.06 -4.28
CA VAL A 454 -6.82 -41.69 -4.76
C VAL A 454 -7.55 -40.83 -3.73
N GLN A 455 -8.68 -41.29 -3.19
CA GLN A 455 -9.43 -40.52 -2.19
C GLN A 455 -8.68 -40.39 -0.85
N ALA A 456 -8.04 -41.44 -0.38
CA ALA A 456 -7.23 -41.42 0.84
C ALA A 456 -6.08 -40.41 0.73
N GLN A 457 -5.36 -40.43 -0.39
CA GLN A 457 -4.27 -39.48 -0.61
C GLN A 457 -4.79 -38.05 -0.79
N PHE A 458 -5.82 -37.86 -1.61
CA PHE A 458 -6.37 -36.54 -1.90
C PHE A 458 -6.96 -35.85 -0.67
N GLN A 459 -7.71 -36.60 0.16
CA GLN A 459 -8.28 -36.05 1.39
C GLN A 459 -7.22 -35.94 2.50
N GLY A 460 -6.17 -36.77 2.49
CA GLY A 460 -5.08 -36.70 3.47
C GLY A 460 -4.10 -35.55 3.22
N SER A 461 -3.87 -35.21 1.94
CA SER A 461 -2.85 -34.23 1.53
C SER A 461 -3.11 -32.81 2.02
N VAL A 462 -4.37 -32.47 2.34
CA VAL A 462 -4.70 -31.15 2.91
C VAL A 462 -4.12 -30.98 4.31
N HIS A 463 -3.97 -32.08 5.07
CA HIS A 463 -3.39 -32.04 6.41
C HIS A 463 -1.87 -31.94 6.39
N SER A 464 -1.20 -32.66 5.48
CA SER A 464 0.25 -32.50 5.29
C SER A 464 0.59 -31.11 4.77
N SER A 465 -0.27 -30.53 3.91
CA SER A 465 -0.13 -29.15 3.43
C SER A 465 -0.35 -28.11 4.52
N ALA A 466 -1.31 -28.34 5.43
CA ALA A 466 -1.54 -27.48 6.58
C ALA A 466 -0.45 -27.59 7.66
N LEU A 467 0.22 -28.74 7.77
CA LEU A 467 1.21 -29.01 8.83
C LEU A 467 2.45 -28.11 8.72
N PHE A 468 2.89 -27.77 7.50
CA PHE A 468 4.11 -26.99 7.28
C PHE A 468 3.85 -25.71 6.48
N LEU A 469 4.47 -24.61 6.91
CA LEU A 469 4.36 -23.31 6.23
C LEU A 469 4.82 -23.40 4.76
N THR A 470 5.86 -24.17 4.48
CA THR A 470 6.45 -24.31 3.13
C THR A 470 5.81 -25.40 2.28
N ALA A 471 4.75 -26.07 2.78
CA ALA A 471 4.13 -27.17 2.03
C ALA A 471 3.14 -26.71 0.96
N ALA A 472 2.73 -25.44 0.94
CA ALA A 472 1.83 -24.92 -0.06
C ALA A 472 2.07 -23.43 -0.33
N ALA A 473 1.98 -23.00 -1.59
CA ALA A 473 2.21 -21.60 -1.98
C ALA A 473 1.24 -20.63 -1.28
N GLN A 474 -0.02 -21.04 -1.10
CA GLN A 474 -1.05 -20.25 -0.42
C GLN A 474 -0.75 -20.03 1.08
N ASN A 475 0.02 -20.91 1.73
CA ASN A 475 0.40 -20.73 3.13
C ASN A 475 1.30 -19.50 3.27
N LEU A 476 2.28 -19.40 2.37
CA LEU A 476 3.20 -18.26 2.29
C LEU A 476 2.45 -16.98 1.91
N LEU A 477 1.45 -17.06 1.01
CA LEU A 477 0.57 -15.93 0.70
C LEU A 477 -0.14 -15.40 1.95
N CYS A 478 -0.76 -16.29 2.74
CA CYS A 478 -1.50 -15.91 3.94
C CYS A 478 -0.62 -15.15 4.93
N MET A 479 0.62 -15.63 5.15
CA MET A 479 1.57 -14.97 6.03
C MET A 479 1.95 -13.58 5.53
N LYS A 480 2.13 -13.43 4.22
CA LYS A 480 2.44 -12.12 3.61
C LYS A 480 1.26 -11.16 3.77
N LEU A 481 0.05 -11.56 3.40
CA LEU A 481 -1.15 -10.72 3.53
C LEU A 481 -1.46 -10.37 5.00
N ALA A 482 -1.19 -11.28 5.94
CA ALA A 482 -1.33 -10.99 7.37
C ALA A 482 -0.38 -9.89 7.83
N SER A 483 0.87 -9.91 7.36
CA SER A 483 1.87 -8.88 7.68
C SER A 483 1.47 -7.49 7.16
N GLU A 484 0.82 -7.40 6.00
CA GLU A 484 0.32 -6.15 5.42
C GLU A 484 -0.80 -5.52 6.26
N LEU A 485 -1.54 -6.34 7.02
CA LEU A 485 -2.57 -5.90 7.95
C LEU A 485 -2.04 -5.70 9.38
N GLY A 486 -0.71 -5.66 9.56
CA GLY A 486 -0.07 -5.42 10.86
C GLY A 486 -0.03 -6.64 11.78
N VAL A 487 -0.40 -7.83 11.29
CA VAL A 487 -0.29 -9.07 12.07
C VAL A 487 1.11 -9.68 11.86
N ALA A 488 2.03 -9.32 12.74
CA ALA A 488 3.37 -9.90 12.76
C ALA A 488 3.38 -11.22 13.53
N VAL A 489 3.60 -12.33 12.82
CA VAL A 489 3.79 -13.65 13.44
C VAL A 489 5.26 -13.84 13.72
N ALA A 490 5.63 -13.87 15.00
CA ALA A 490 7.00 -14.19 15.41
C ALA A 490 7.35 -15.62 14.97
N SER A 491 8.58 -15.83 14.51
CA SER A 491 9.07 -17.15 14.06
C SER A 491 8.09 -17.88 13.13
N PRO A 492 7.71 -17.32 11.96
CA PRO A 492 6.57 -17.78 11.17
C PRO A 492 6.50 -19.29 10.95
N TRP A 493 7.64 -19.91 10.63
CA TRP A 493 7.71 -21.34 10.38
C TRP A 493 7.41 -22.17 11.64
N VAL A 494 8.03 -21.81 12.77
CA VAL A 494 7.89 -22.52 14.06
C VAL A 494 6.49 -22.32 14.63
N THR A 495 5.97 -21.09 14.60
CA THR A 495 4.64 -20.78 15.08
C THR A 495 3.57 -21.50 14.26
N TRP A 496 3.70 -21.50 12.93
CA TRP A 496 2.82 -22.26 12.05
C TRP A 496 2.84 -23.75 12.36
N PHE A 497 4.04 -24.35 12.43
CA PHE A 497 4.18 -25.78 12.69
C PHE A 497 3.58 -26.16 14.04
N THR A 498 3.86 -25.37 15.08
CA THR A 498 3.37 -25.60 16.45
C THR A 498 1.84 -25.53 16.49
N ALA A 499 1.24 -24.52 15.86
CA ALA A 499 -0.21 -24.35 15.86
C ALA A 499 -0.94 -25.40 14.99
N ALA A 500 -0.30 -25.91 13.93
CA ALA A 500 -0.87 -26.96 13.08
C ALA A 500 -0.72 -28.37 13.66
N LEU A 501 0.26 -28.61 14.54
CA LEU A 501 0.73 -29.93 14.92
C LEU A 501 -0.39 -30.89 15.34
N ALA A 502 -1.15 -30.54 16.38
CA ALA A 502 -2.20 -31.42 16.92
C ALA A 502 -3.34 -31.69 15.91
N PRO A 503 -4.02 -30.68 15.33
CA PRO A 503 -5.12 -30.95 14.41
C PRO A 503 -4.66 -31.62 13.10
N ALA A 504 -3.48 -31.28 12.57
CA ALA A 504 -2.97 -31.91 11.35
C ALA A 504 -2.58 -33.38 11.58
N LEU A 505 -1.95 -33.72 12.70
CA LEU A 505 -1.63 -35.13 13.02
C LEU A 505 -2.89 -35.96 13.22
N VAL A 506 -3.91 -35.41 13.90
CA VAL A 506 -5.22 -36.09 14.02
C VAL A 506 -5.84 -36.30 12.64
N GLY A 507 -5.81 -35.28 11.77
CA GLY A 507 -6.27 -35.40 10.38
C GLY A 507 -5.54 -36.48 9.59
N LEU A 508 -4.20 -36.51 9.62
CA LEU A 508 -3.39 -37.53 8.97
C LEU A 508 -3.68 -38.95 9.48
N LEU A 509 -4.04 -39.10 10.76
CA LEU A 509 -4.39 -40.39 11.35
C LEU A 509 -5.82 -40.82 11.02
N VAL A 510 -6.78 -39.90 11.06
CA VAL A 510 -8.21 -40.21 10.95
C VAL A 510 -8.65 -40.33 9.50
N THR A 511 -8.12 -39.52 8.59
CA THR A 511 -8.58 -39.45 7.20
C THR A 511 -8.47 -40.78 6.45
N PRO A 512 -7.35 -41.53 6.50
CA PRO A 512 -7.28 -42.87 5.89
C PRO A 512 -8.33 -43.85 6.43
N LEU A 513 -8.69 -43.79 7.73
CA LEU A 513 -9.72 -44.65 8.33
C LEU A 513 -11.12 -44.31 7.83
N ILE A 514 -11.43 -43.02 7.71
CA ILE A 514 -12.71 -42.57 7.17
C ILE A 514 -12.82 -43.01 5.71
N MET A 515 -11.77 -42.78 4.91
CA MET A 515 -11.76 -43.21 3.51
C MET A 515 -11.87 -44.73 3.37
N TYR A 516 -11.33 -45.51 4.31
CA TYR A 516 -11.45 -46.96 4.30
C TYR A 516 -12.89 -47.44 4.55
N LYS A 517 -13.67 -46.65 5.30
CA LYS A 517 -15.11 -46.92 5.52
C LYS A 517 -15.98 -46.41 4.37
N VAL A 518 -15.68 -45.21 3.85
CA VAL A 518 -16.51 -44.53 2.84
C VAL A 518 -16.26 -45.07 1.43
N CYS A 519 -15.00 -45.32 1.10
CA CYS A 519 -14.54 -45.83 -0.19
C CYS A 519 -13.90 -47.21 0.03
N ARG A 520 -14.63 -48.14 0.66
CA ARG A 520 -14.09 -49.44 1.05
C ARG A 520 -13.54 -50.18 -0.17
N PRO A 521 -12.24 -50.52 -0.20
CA PRO A 521 -11.63 -51.24 -1.32
C PRO A 521 -12.06 -52.71 -1.30
N GLU A 522 -12.26 -53.30 -2.49
CA GLU A 522 -12.56 -54.74 -2.63
C GLU A 522 -11.34 -55.60 -2.26
N VAL A 523 -10.13 -55.09 -2.56
CA VAL A 523 -8.87 -55.71 -2.18
C VAL A 523 -8.41 -55.10 -0.85
N THR A 524 -8.34 -55.91 0.20
CA THR A 524 -7.91 -55.48 1.53
C THR A 524 -6.49 -55.92 1.89
N ASP A 525 -6.00 -56.97 1.24
CA ASP A 525 -4.66 -57.52 1.40
C ASP A 525 -3.86 -57.27 0.13
N THR A 526 -2.67 -56.70 0.27
CA THR A 526 -1.82 -56.25 -0.86
C THR A 526 -0.38 -56.77 -0.71
N PRO A 527 -0.16 -58.09 -0.59
CA PRO A 527 1.17 -58.65 -0.34
C PRO A 527 2.15 -58.41 -1.50
N GLU A 528 1.64 -58.19 -2.71
CA GLU A 528 2.45 -57.87 -3.89
C GLU A 528 2.93 -56.40 -3.91
N ALA A 529 2.25 -55.48 -3.21
CA ALA A 529 2.65 -54.07 -3.19
C ALA A 529 4.02 -53.85 -2.52
N PRO A 530 4.32 -54.45 -1.34
CA PRO A 530 5.66 -54.42 -0.77
C PRO A 530 6.71 -55.09 -1.65
N ARG A 531 6.35 -56.15 -2.38
CA ARG A 531 7.29 -56.83 -3.29
C ARG A 531 7.64 -55.93 -4.47
N ALA A 532 6.64 -55.35 -5.13
CA ALA A 532 6.83 -54.41 -6.23
C ALA A 532 7.63 -53.18 -5.79
N ALA A 533 7.34 -52.62 -4.60
CA ALA A 533 8.11 -51.50 -4.06
C ALA A 533 9.56 -51.90 -3.74
N ASN A 534 9.80 -53.07 -3.16
CA ASN A 534 11.16 -53.58 -2.93
C ASN A 534 11.91 -53.84 -4.24
N GLU A 535 11.24 -54.36 -5.26
CA GLU A 535 11.82 -54.57 -6.58
C GLU A 535 12.18 -53.23 -7.24
N LYS A 536 11.27 -52.25 -7.18
CA LYS A 536 11.53 -50.89 -7.65
C LYS A 536 12.72 -50.25 -6.91
N LEU A 537 12.79 -50.38 -5.58
CA LEU A 537 13.94 -49.91 -4.78
C LEU A 537 15.24 -50.62 -5.17
N ARG A 538 15.20 -51.92 -5.48
CA ARG A 538 16.35 -52.67 -6.00
C ARG A 538 16.77 -52.17 -7.38
N GLN A 539 15.82 -51.91 -8.28
CA GLN A 539 16.07 -51.35 -9.61
C GLN A 539 16.66 -49.92 -9.53
N MET A 540 16.21 -49.11 -8.56
CA MET A 540 16.77 -47.78 -8.28
C MET A 540 18.18 -47.82 -7.68
N GLY A 541 18.66 -48.98 -7.23
CA GLY A 541 19.99 -49.16 -6.64
C GLY A 541 20.21 -48.38 -5.34
N PRO A 542 21.47 -48.30 -4.86
CA PRO A 542 21.83 -47.49 -3.70
C PRO A 542 21.61 -45.99 -3.98
N MET A 543 21.46 -45.21 -2.90
CA MET A 543 21.21 -43.78 -3.01
C MET A 543 22.34 -43.08 -3.79
N SER A 544 21.97 -42.39 -4.87
CA SER A 544 22.92 -41.73 -5.76
C SER A 544 23.63 -40.57 -5.06
N ARG A 545 24.67 -40.03 -5.69
CA ARG A 545 25.31 -38.78 -5.22
C ARG A 545 24.28 -37.65 -5.16
N ASP A 546 23.48 -37.52 -6.22
CA ASP A 546 22.55 -36.42 -6.39
C ASP A 546 21.40 -36.49 -5.38
N GLU A 547 20.89 -37.70 -5.11
CA GLU A 547 19.90 -37.93 -4.06
C GLU A 547 20.43 -37.57 -2.66
N ARG A 548 21.69 -37.92 -2.34
CA ARG A 548 22.31 -37.59 -1.05
C ARG A 548 22.51 -36.09 -0.86
N ILE A 549 22.93 -35.40 -1.92
CA ILE A 549 23.08 -33.94 -1.89
C ILE A 549 21.72 -33.26 -1.76
N MET A 550 20.70 -33.73 -2.48
CA MET A 550 19.33 -33.23 -2.35
C MET A 550 18.77 -33.43 -0.94
N LEU A 551 18.98 -34.60 -0.34
CA LEU A 551 18.59 -34.86 1.04
C LEU A 551 19.35 -33.95 2.02
N GLY A 552 20.66 -33.81 1.86
CA GLY A 552 21.49 -32.98 2.73
C GLY A 552 21.13 -31.50 2.67
N THR A 553 20.90 -30.97 1.47
CA THR A 553 20.45 -29.58 1.26
C THR A 553 19.07 -29.34 1.86
N MET A 554 18.15 -30.31 1.74
CA MET A 554 16.84 -30.22 2.36
C MET A 554 16.91 -30.20 3.89
N LEU A 555 17.65 -31.14 4.49
CA LEU A 555 17.84 -31.17 5.94
C LEU A 555 18.50 -29.88 6.45
N GLY A 556 19.48 -29.36 5.70
CA GLY A 556 20.10 -28.07 6.00
C GLY A 556 19.12 -26.90 5.97
N ALA A 557 18.26 -26.82 4.95
CA ALA A 557 17.23 -25.79 4.84
C ALA A 557 16.22 -25.86 6.00
N VAL A 558 15.75 -27.06 6.35
CA VAL A 558 14.84 -27.26 7.50
C VAL A 558 15.49 -26.86 8.82
N VAL A 559 16.75 -27.24 9.04
CA VAL A 559 17.51 -26.83 10.24
C VAL A 559 17.62 -25.30 10.30
N LEU A 560 17.94 -24.64 9.18
CA LEU A 560 18.01 -23.19 9.11
C LEU A 560 16.65 -22.52 9.29
N TRP A 561 15.54 -23.12 8.88
CA TRP A 561 14.20 -22.57 9.17
C TRP A 561 13.83 -22.71 10.65
N VAL A 562 14.22 -23.80 11.31
CA VAL A 562 13.96 -24.02 12.74
C VAL A 562 14.83 -23.13 13.62
N LEU A 563 16.11 -22.94 13.24
CA LEU A 563 17.08 -22.17 14.02
C LEU A 563 17.26 -20.73 13.50
N GLY A 564 16.56 -20.34 12.43
CA GLY A 564 16.79 -19.11 11.67
C GLY A 564 16.76 -17.86 12.53
N ASP A 565 15.77 -17.72 13.40
CA ASP A 565 15.66 -16.55 14.28
C ASP A 565 16.79 -16.45 15.30
N ARG A 566 17.33 -17.60 15.76
CA ARG A 566 18.48 -17.64 16.67
C ARG A 566 19.80 -17.33 15.95
N LEU A 567 19.87 -17.67 14.67
CA LEU A 567 21.05 -17.49 13.83
C LEU A 567 21.04 -16.19 13.02
N GLY A 568 19.93 -15.44 13.04
CA GLY A 568 19.73 -14.25 12.22
C GLY A 568 19.62 -14.55 10.71
N VAL A 569 19.17 -15.76 10.34
CA VAL A 569 19.06 -16.20 8.94
C VAL A 569 17.59 -16.19 8.51
N PRO A 570 17.17 -15.28 7.61
CA PRO A 570 15.82 -15.27 7.08
C PRO A 570 15.49 -16.54 6.29
N ALA A 571 14.22 -16.94 6.28
CA ALA A 571 13.77 -18.17 5.62
C ALA A 571 14.07 -18.19 4.11
N VAL A 572 13.94 -17.05 3.42
CA VAL A 572 14.31 -16.91 2.00
C VAL A 572 15.81 -17.14 1.79
N THR A 573 16.65 -16.62 2.67
CA THR A 573 18.11 -16.78 2.60
C THR A 573 18.50 -18.24 2.79
N ALA A 574 17.87 -18.94 3.75
CA ALA A 574 18.08 -20.37 3.95
C ALA A 574 17.74 -21.19 2.69
N ALA A 575 16.63 -20.87 2.04
CA ALA A 575 16.23 -21.52 0.79
C ALA A 575 17.23 -21.22 -0.35
N MET A 576 17.65 -19.96 -0.49
CA MET A 576 18.63 -19.55 -1.50
C MET A 576 19.98 -20.25 -1.32
N LEU A 577 20.45 -20.39 -0.07
CA LEU A 577 21.68 -21.14 0.24
C LEU A 577 21.58 -22.60 -0.22
N GLY A 578 20.43 -23.25 0.02
CA GLY A 578 20.21 -24.60 -0.46
C GLY A 578 20.14 -24.71 -1.98
N LEU A 579 19.50 -23.75 -2.67
CA LEU A 579 19.51 -23.69 -4.14
C LEU A 579 20.93 -23.49 -4.69
N CYS A 580 21.72 -22.60 -4.09
CA CYS A 580 23.12 -22.41 -4.44
C CYS A 580 23.91 -23.73 -4.31
N ALA A 581 23.69 -24.49 -3.23
CA ALA A 581 24.33 -25.80 -3.06
C ALA A 581 23.91 -26.81 -4.15
N LEU A 582 22.64 -26.82 -4.56
CA LEU A 582 22.15 -27.67 -5.66
C LEU A 582 22.73 -27.28 -7.02
N LEU A 583 22.89 -25.98 -7.28
CA LEU A 583 23.48 -25.47 -8.52
C LEU A 583 24.99 -25.74 -8.60
N VAL A 584 25.72 -25.46 -7.51
CA VAL A 584 27.18 -25.66 -7.44
C VAL A 584 27.53 -27.15 -7.50
N SER A 585 26.72 -28.02 -6.90
CA SER A 585 26.95 -29.46 -6.96
C SER A 585 26.63 -30.08 -8.33
N GLY A 586 25.87 -29.38 -9.18
CA GLY A 586 25.42 -29.85 -10.49
C GLY A 586 24.18 -30.75 -10.45
N VAL A 587 23.58 -30.97 -9.27
CA VAL A 587 22.33 -31.72 -9.11
C VAL A 587 21.20 -31.02 -9.86
N LEU A 588 21.14 -29.69 -9.74
CA LEU A 588 20.27 -28.83 -10.53
C LEU A 588 21.15 -27.96 -11.44
N LYS A 589 20.79 -27.85 -12.71
CA LYS A 589 21.38 -26.92 -13.67
C LYS A 589 20.49 -25.69 -13.74
N TRP A 590 21.07 -24.53 -14.03
CA TRP A 590 20.29 -23.30 -14.20
C TRP A 590 19.17 -23.43 -15.24
N ARG A 591 19.42 -24.20 -16.31
CA ARG A 591 18.41 -24.50 -17.32
C ARG A 591 17.20 -25.25 -16.75
N ASP A 592 17.38 -26.15 -15.78
CA ASP A 592 16.24 -26.81 -15.14
C ASP A 592 15.35 -25.79 -14.40
N CYS A 593 15.94 -24.73 -13.82
CA CYS A 593 15.18 -23.64 -13.20
C CYS A 593 14.42 -22.81 -14.24
N LEU A 594 15.04 -22.51 -15.39
CA LEU A 594 14.39 -21.76 -16.48
C LEU A 594 13.25 -22.54 -17.12
N ASP A 595 13.44 -23.84 -17.34
CA ASP A 595 12.44 -24.73 -17.94
C ASP A 595 11.27 -25.02 -16.97
N TYR A 596 11.43 -24.73 -15.67
CA TYR A 596 10.37 -24.87 -14.65
C TYR A 596 9.41 -23.67 -14.66
N SER A 597 8.59 -23.58 -15.71
CA SER A 597 7.66 -22.46 -15.98
C SER A 597 6.73 -22.12 -14.82
N ALA A 598 6.31 -23.11 -14.02
CA ALA A 598 5.41 -22.91 -12.88
C ALA A 598 5.99 -21.94 -11.82
N ALA A 599 7.32 -21.91 -11.63
CA ALA A 599 7.96 -20.98 -10.70
C ALA A 599 7.83 -19.53 -11.18
N TRP A 600 8.04 -19.30 -12.48
CA TRP A 600 8.01 -17.98 -13.10
C TRP A 600 6.60 -17.44 -13.28
N ASP A 601 5.67 -18.31 -13.68
CA ASP A 601 4.25 -17.95 -13.73
C ASP A 601 3.76 -17.54 -12.34
N THR A 602 4.07 -18.35 -11.31
CA THR A 602 3.75 -18.02 -9.91
C THR A 602 4.40 -16.73 -9.46
N LEU A 603 5.69 -16.49 -9.73
CA LEU A 603 6.35 -15.23 -9.40
C LEU A 603 5.56 -14.03 -9.93
N PHE A 604 5.17 -14.10 -11.20
CA PHE A 604 4.60 -12.96 -11.89
C PHE A 604 3.21 -12.60 -11.36
N TRP A 605 2.25 -13.53 -11.45
CA TRP A 605 0.86 -13.21 -11.09
C TRP A 605 0.72 -12.93 -9.59
N PHE A 606 1.54 -13.58 -8.77
CA PHE A 606 1.51 -13.42 -7.32
C PHE A 606 2.11 -12.08 -6.88
N ALA A 607 3.20 -11.63 -7.50
CA ALA A 607 3.74 -10.30 -7.27
C ALA A 607 2.76 -9.20 -7.66
N VAL A 608 2.08 -9.35 -8.80
CA VAL A 608 1.04 -8.40 -9.23
C VAL A 608 -0.10 -8.32 -8.21
N LEU A 609 -0.62 -9.46 -7.76
CA LEU A 609 -1.73 -9.51 -6.81
C LEU A 609 -1.35 -8.91 -5.45
N VAL A 610 -0.21 -9.32 -4.88
CA VAL A 610 0.30 -8.80 -3.61
C VAL A 610 0.59 -7.30 -3.73
N GLY A 611 1.18 -6.87 -4.85
CA GLY A 611 1.45 -5.46 -5.12
C GLY A 611 0.18 -4.61 -5.11
N MET A 612 -0.85 -5.01 -5.88
CA MET A 612 -2.11 -4.28 -5.92
C MET A 612 -2.86 -4.31 -4.58
N SER A 613 -2.86 -5.43 -3.87
CA SER A 613 -3.42 -5.55 -2.51
C SER A 613 -2.75 -4.58 -1.54
N GLY A 614 -1.41 -4.53 -1.53
CA GLY A 614 -0.66 -3.61 -0.70
C GLY A 614 -0.96 -2.15 -1.00
N GLN A 615 -1.15 -1.79 -2.27
CA GLN A 615 -1.57 -0.43 -2.68
C GLN A 615 -3.01 -0.12 -2.27
N LEU A 616 -3.96 -1.07 -2.39
CA LEU A 616 -5.33 -0.90 -1.89
C LEU A 616 -5.36 -0.66 -0.38
N ASN A 617 -4.51 -1.35 0.38
CA ASN A 617 -4.35 -1.13 1.80
C ASN A 617 -3.80 0.28 2.09
N ALA A 618 -2.74 0.68 1.37
CA ALA A 618 -2.14 2.01 1.51
C ALA A 618 -3.12 3.15 1.16
N LEU A 619 -4.03 2.91 0.21
CA LEU A 619 -5.10 3.83 -0.17
C LEU A 619 -6.30 3.81 0.80
N GLY A 620 -6.31 2.93 1.80
CA GLY A 620 -7.33 2.87 2.84
C GLY A 620 -8.61 2.11 2.47
N VAL A 621 -8.66 1.46 1.29
CA VAL A 621 -9.84 0.70 0.83
C VAL A 621 -10.17 -0.45 1.77
N ILE A 622 -9.16 -1.20 2.21
CA ILE A 622 -9.36 -2.35 3.11
C ILE A 622 -9.96 -1.90 4.44
N LYS A 623 -9.45 -0.80 5.00
CA LYS A 623 -9.96 -0.22 6.24
C LYS A 623 -11.42 0.21 6.11
N HIS A 624 -11.78 0.86 5.00
CA HIS A 624 -13.15 1.29 4.73
C HIS A 624 -14.16 0.13 4.80
N PHE A 625 -13.85 -1.00 4.15
CA PHE A 625 -14.71 -2.19 4.20
C PHE A 625 -14.71 -2.87 5.57
N ALA A 626 -13.56 -2.95 6.24
CA ALA A 626 -13.45 -3.52 7.58
C ALA A 626 -14.31 -2.75 8.58
N ASP A 627 -14.30 -1.42 8.54
CA ASP A 627 -15.11 -0.55 9.41
C ASP A 627 -16.62 -0.73 9.13
N ALA A 628 -17.01 -0.82 7.85
CA ALA A 628 -18.41 -1.02 7.45
C ALA A 628 -18.99 -2.35 7.97
N VAL A 629 -18.21 -3.44 7.90
CA VAL A 629 -18.64 -4.75 8.40
C VAL A 629 -18.52 -4.82 9.93
N GLY A 630 -17.45 -4.27 10.51
CA GLY A 630 -17.25 -4.18 11.94
C GLY A 630 -18.43 -3.49 12.64
N GLY A 631 -18.92 -2.38 12.09
CA GLY A 631 -20.11 -1.68 12.61
C GLY A 631 -21.37 -2.56 12.63
N ARG A 632 -21.57 -3.43 11.63
CA ARG A 632 -22.71 -4.37 11.58
C ARG A 632 -22.55 -5.55 12.53
N LEU A 633 -21.33 -6.05 12.71
CA LEU A 633 -21.04 -7.14 13.65
C LEU A 633 -21.17 -6.68 15.11
N VAL A 634 -20.72 -5.47 15.42
CA VAL A 634 -20.94 -4.83 16.73
C VAL A 634 -22.43 -4.63 16.99
N ALA A 635 -23.20 -4.20 15.98
CA ALA A 635 -24.66 -4.07 16.10
C ALA A 635 -25.38 -5.41 16.37
N ALA A 636 -24.79 -6.54 15.97
CA ALA A 636 -25.33 -7.87 16.22
C ALA A 636 -25.02 -8.42 17.63
N ASN A 637 -24.25 -7.70 18.46
CA ASN A 637 -23.84 -8.09 19.82
C ASN A 637 -23.21 -9.50 19.92
N LEU A 638 -22.50 -9.93 18.87
CA LEU A 638 -21.81 -11.21 18.85
C LEU A 638 -20.40 -11.06 19.45
N GLY A 639 -20.07 -11.90 20.43
CA GLY A 639 -18.71 -11.97 20.96
C GLY A 639 -17.71 -12.47 19.90
N TRP A 640 -16.44 -12.10 20.04
CA TRP A 640 -15.40 -12.46 19.08
C TRP A 640 -15.33 -13.98 18.76
N PRO A 641 -15.59 -14.95 19.67
CA PRO A 641 -15.55 -16.37 19.32
C PRO A 641 -16.66 -16.78 18.33
N ALA A 642 -17.83 -16.17 18.45
CA ALA A 642 -18.95 -16.44 17.54
C ALA A 642 -18.66 -15.86 16.15
N VAL A 643 -18.10 -14.65 16.09
CA VAL A 643 -17.66 -14.02 14.84
C VAL A 643 -16.54 -14.81 14.19
N PHE A 644 -15.55 -15.25 14.98
CA PHE A 644 -14.45 -16.10 14.52
C PHE A 644 -14.97 -17.40 13.87
N GLY A 645 -15.88 -18.11 14.53
CA GLY A 645 -16.47 -19.33 14.01
C GLY A 645 -17.27 -19.08 12.72
N LEU A 646 -18.11 -18.04 12.71
CA LEU A 646 -18.92 -17.66 11.56
C LEU A 646 -18.05 -17.30 10.35
N LEU A 647 -17.07 -16.41 10.53
CA LEU A 647 -16.22 -15.95 9.44
C LEU A 647 -15.34 -17.07 8.87
N ASN A 648 -14.81 -17.98 9.71
CA ASN A 648 -14.11 -19.17 9.21
C ASN A 648 -15.05 -20.09 8.41
N ALA A 649 -16.29 -20.29 8.87
CA ALA A 649 -17.26 -21.15 8.17
C ALA A 649 -17.67 -20.56 6.82
N VAL A 650 -17.94 -19.26 6.76
CA VAL A 650 -18.26 -18.55 5.51
C VAL A 650 -17.06 -18.60 4.57
N TYR A 651 -15.85 -18.30 5.07
CA TYR A 651 -14.62 -18.39 4.28
C TYR A 651 -14.40 -19.80 3.72
N PHE A 652 -14.63 -20.86 4.51
CA PHE A 652 -14.56 -22.24 4.03
C PHE A 652 -15.58 -22.49 2.90
N GLY A 653 -16.84 -22.12 3.10
CA GLY A 653 -17.93 -22.40 2.17
C GLY A 653 -17.82 -21.65 0.84
N LEU A 654 -17.31 -20.40 0.86
CA LEU A 654 -17.11 -19.61 -0.35
C LEU A 654 -16.18 -20.29 -1.36
N HIS A 655 -15.33 -21.21 -0.93
CA HIS A 655 -14.41 -21.91 -1.83
C HIS A 655 -15.12 -22.81 -2.86
N TYR A 656 -16.39 -23.19 -2.67
CA TYR A 656 -17.17 -23.85 -3.73
C TYR A 656 -17.23 -23.02 -5.04
N MET A 657 -17.07 -21.70 -4.93
CA MET A 657 -17.08 -20.75 -6.03
C MET A 657 -15.69 -20.50 -6.64
N PHE A 658 -14.63 -21.16 -6.14
CA PHE A 658 -13.25 -20.94 -6.57
C PHE A 658 -12.62 -22.22 -7.14
N ALA A 659 -11.88 -22.07 -8.24
CA ALA A 659 -11.08 -23.12 -8.87
C ALA A 659 -9.63 -23.22 -8.33
N SER A 660 -9.26 -22.40 -7.35
CA SER A 660 -7.90 -22.37 -6.84
C SER A 660 -7.85 -21.87 -5.39
N GLN A 661 -7.14 -22.62 -4.54
CA GLN A 661 -6.88 -22.23 -3.14
C GLN A 661 -6.13 -20.89 -3.09
N THR A 662 -5.12 -20.72 -3.94
CA THR A 662 -4.31 -19.50 -3.94
C THR A 662 -5.09 -18.31 -4.49
N ALA A 663 -5.97 -18.53 -5.49
CA ALA A 663 -6.87 -17.48 -5.97
C ALA A 663 -7.87 -17.04 -4.89
N HIS A 664 -8.44 -18.00 -4.14
CA HIS A 664 -9.28 -17.69 -2.98
C HIS A 664 -8.53 -16.82 -1.98
N VAL A 665 -7.35 -17.26 -1.53
CA VAL A 665 -6.55 -16.50 -0.56
C VAL A 665 -6.26 -15.10 -1.06
N GLY A 666 -5.81 -14.96 -2.31
CA GLY A 666 -5.55 -13.64 -2.91
C GLY A 666 -6.78 -12.73 -2.96
N ALA A 667 -7.97 -13.30 -3.13
CA ALA A 667 -9.23 -12.57 -3.21
C ALA A 667 -9.79 -12.14 -1.86
N LEU A 668 -9.81 -13.06 -0.88
CA LEU A 668 -10.68 -12.93 0.30
C LEU A 668 -9.92 -12.90 1.63
N TYR A 669 -8.69 -13.42 1.70
CA TYR A 669 -8.00 -13.61 2.99
C TYR A 669 -7.82 -12.30 3.75
N ALA A 670 -7.31 -11.26 3.09
CA ALA A 670 -7.06 -9.96 3.72
C ALA A 670 -8.37 -9.33 4.25
N ALA A 671 -9.45 -9.41 3.48
CA ALA A 671 -10.75 -8.90 3.89
C ALA A 671 -11.29 -9.65 5.11
N PHE A 672 -11.24 -10.99 5.12
CA PHE A 672 -11.70 -11.80 6.24
C PHE A 672 -10.85 -11.60 7.49
N LEU A 673 -9.53 -11.48 7.34
CA LEU A 673 -8.64 -11.18 8.45
C LEU A 673 -8.96 -9.80 9.04
N ALA A 674 -9.13 -8.76 8.20
CA ALA A 674 -9.49 -7.43 8.67
C ALA A 674 -10.84 -7.43 9.42
N MET A 675 -11.84 -8.17 8.93
CA MET A 675 -13.13 -8.34 9.64
C MET A 675 -12.97 -9.05 11.00
N MET A 676 -12.11 -10.07 11.09
CA MET A 676 -11.81 -10.74 12.36
C MET A 676 -11.11 -9.80 13.35
N LEU A 677 -10.13 -9.02 12.88
CA LEU A 677 -9.41 -8.04 13.71
C LEU A 677 -10.36 -6.95 14.24
N ALA A 678 -11.24 -6.42 13.38
CA ALA A 678 -12.25 -5.43 13.76
C ALA A 678 -13.25 -5.98 14.80
N ALA A 679 -13.52 -7.29 14.78
CA ALA A 679 -14.35 -7.96 15.77
C ALA A 679 -13.62 -8.35 17.06
N GLY A 680 -12.34 -7.99 17.21
CA GLY A 680 -11.54 -8.25 18.41
C GLY A 680 -10.99 -9.68 18.51
N VAL A 681 -10.96 -10.44 17.41
CA VAL A 681 -10.29 -11.75 17.39
C VAL A 681 -8.77 -11.54 17.53
N PRO A 682 -8.06 -12.31 18.38
CA PRO A 682 -6.60 -12.24 18.48
C PRO A 682 -5.92 -12.41 17.11
N GLY A 683 -5.04 -11.48 16.75
CA GLY A 683 -4.56 -11.36 15.36
C GLY A 683 -3.83 -12.59 14.82
N VAL A 684 -2.94 -13.19 15.62
CA VAL A 684 -2.23 -14.42 15.21
C VAL A 684 -3.19 -15.60 15.06
N LEU A 685 -4.18 -15.73 15.95
CA LEU A 685 -5.22 -16.75 15.85
C LEU A 685 -6.02 -16.58 14.55
N ALA A 686 -6.49 -15.37 14.26
CA ALA A 686 -7.28 -15.06 13.06
C ALA A 686 -6.50 -15.37 11.77
N ALA A 687 -5.23 -14.93 11.72
CA ALA A 687 -4.38 -15.16 10.55
C ALA A 687 -4.14 -16.66 10.33
N LEU A 688 -3.70 -17.39 11.35
CA LEU A 688 -3.41 -18.81 11.23
C LEU A 688 -4.65 -19.64 10.94
N SER A 689 -5.80 -19.36 11.58
CA SER A 689 -7.03 -20.14 11.34
C SER A 689 -7.49 -20.04 9.88
N LEU A 690 -7.52 -18.84 9.32
CA LEU A 690 -7.88 -18.63 7.91
C LEU A 690 -6.87 -19.31 6.98
N ALA A 691 -5.59 -19.27 7.33
CA ALA A 691 -4.54 -19.89 6.55
C ALA A 691 -4.66 -21.44 6.55
N TYR A 692 -5.03 -22.04 7.68
CA TYR A 692 -5.28 -23.48 7.76
C TYR A 692 -6.54 -23.88 7.01
N VAL A 693 -7.65 -23.15 7.17
CA VAL A 693 -8.87 -23.37 6.37
C VAL A 693 -8.55 -23.34 4.87
N SER A 694 -7.62 -22.47 4.48
CA SER A 694 -7.17 -22.35 3.09
C SER A 694 -6.46 -23.60 2.53
N ASN A 695 -6.06 -24.54 3.37
CA ASN A 695 -5.58 -25.86 2.93
C ASN A 695 -6.72 -26.88 2.89
N LEU A 696 -7.56 -26.87 3.92
CA LEU A 696 -8.60 -27.87 4.16
C LEU A 696 -9.70 -27.88 3.11
N PHE A 697 -10.01 -26.73 2.53
CA PHE A 697 -10.97 -26.64 1.45
C PHE A 697 -10.44 -27.17 0.11
N GLY A 698 -9.16 -27.52 0.04
CA GLY A 698 -8.48 -27.94 -1.18
C GLY A 698 -8.97 -29.25 -1.78
N SER A 699 -9.64 -30.08 -0.99
CA SER A 699 -10.14 -31.39 -1.38
C SER A 699 -11.67 -31.49 -1.47
N MET A 700 -12.35 -30.34 -1.54
CA MET A 700 -13.82 -30.25 -1.57
C MET A 700 -14.45 -30.61 -2.91
N THR A 701 -13.82 -30.15 -3.99
CA THR A 701 -14.31 -30.29 -5.36
C THR A 701 -13.16 -30.74 -6.26
N HIS A 702 -13.48 -31.20 -7.47
CA HIS A 702 -12.49 -31.64 -8.46
C HIS A 702 -11.63 -30.48 -9.00
N TYR A 703 -12.14 -29.25 -8.90
CA TYR A 703 -11.45 -28.04 -9.32
C TYR A 703 -10.90 -27.22 -8.14
N GLY A 704 -11.20 -27.53 -6.88
CA GLY A 704 -10.83 -26.65 -5.75
C GLY A 704 -9.32 -26.44 -5.59
N SER A 705 -8.50 -27.30 -6.22
CA SER A 705 -7.07 -27.11 -6.26
C SER A 705 -6.41 -27.82 -7.44
N GLY A 706 -5.16 -27.46 -7.76
CA GLY A 706 -4.40 -28.14 -8.80
C GLY A 706 -4.18 -29.64 -8.51
N GLN A 707 -4.01 -30.02 -7.24
CA GLN A 707 -3.96 -31.45 -6.87
C GLN A 707 -5.32 -32.15 -7.06
N ALA A 708 -6.44 -31.45 -6.85
CA ALA A 708 -7.77 -32.00 -7.09
C ALA A 708 -7.96 -32.37 -8.57
N ALA A 709 -7.51 -31.49 -9.47
CA ALA A 709 -7.54 -31.73 -10.90
C ALA A 709 -6.70 -32.95 -11.29
N VAL A 710 -5.52 -33.13 -10.69
CA VAL A 710 -4.66 -34.31 -10.91
C VAL A 710 -5.35 -35.59 -10.46
N TYR A 711 -5.87 -35.63 -9.24
CA TYR A 711 -6.48 -36.84 -8.69
C TYR A 711 -7.79 -37.20 -9.40
N TYR A 712 -8.61 -36.21 -9.77
CA TYR A 712 -9.80 -36.43 -10.58
C TYR A 712 -9.46 -36.88 -12.00
N GLY A 713 -8.49 -36.21 -12.63
CA GLY A 713 -8.03 -36.51 -13.99
C GLY A 713 -7.45 -37.93 -14.15
N ALA A 714 -7.05 -38.57 -13.06
CA ALA A 714 -6.63 -39.96 -13.07
C ALA A 714 -7.75 -40.97 -13.42
N GLY A 715 -9.03 -40.57 -13.33
CA GLY A 715 -10.17 -41.38 -13.79
C GLY A 715 -10.61 -42.51 -12.84
N TYR A 716 -10.10 -42.57 -11.62
CA TYR A 716 -10.50 -43.60 -10.62
C TYR A 716 -11.76 -43.24 -9.83
N VAL A 717 -12.16 -41.97 -9.82
CA VAL A 717 -13.23 -41.42 -8.99
C VAL A 717 -14.20 -40.65 -9.87
N SER A 718 -15.49 -40.88 -9.70
CA SER A 718 -16.52 -40.13 -10.42
C SER A 718 -16.75 -38.73 -9.82
N LEU A 719 -17.31 -37.82 -10.62
CA LEU A 719 -17.64 -36.46 -10.17
C LEU A 719 -18.57 -36.46 -8.94
N ALA A 720 -19.61 -37.29 -8.96
CA ALA A 720 -20.56 -37.39 -7.85
C ALA A 720 -19.90 -37.86 -6.55
N GLU A 721 -18.94 -38.79 -6.65
CA GLU A 721 -18.17 -39.26 -5.49
C GLU A 721 -17.25 -38.19 -4.94
N ILE A 722 -16.62 -37.37 -5.79
CA ILE A 722 -15.82 -36.23 -5.33
C ILE A 722 -16.66 -35.28 -4.49
N PHE A 723 -17.83 -34.85 -4.97
CA PHE A 723 -18.68 -33.93 -4.22
C PHE A 723 -19.21 -34.56 -2.92
N LYS A 724 -19.59 -35.84 -2.95
CA LYS A 724 -20.08 -36.55 -1.76
C LYS A 724 -18.99 -36.70 -0.69
N VAL A 725 -17.80 -37.16 -1.08
CA VAL A 725 -16.66 -37.33 -0.17
C VAL A 725 -16.11 -35.99 0.29
N GLY A 726 -15.98 -35.03 -0.62
CA GLY A 726 -15.56 -33.66 -0.32
C GLY A 726 -16.49 -33.00 0.70
N GLY A 727 -17.81 -33.04 0.49
CA GLY A 727 -18.78 -32.50 1.44
C GLY A 727 -18.74 -33.17 2.82
N LEU A 728 -18.54 -34.48 2.88
CA LEU A 728 -18.29 -35.20 4.15
C LEU A 728 -17.01 -34.69 4.83
N MET A 729 -15.92 -34.59 4.08
CA MET A 729 -14.61 -34.19 4.61
C MET A 729 -14.55 -32.73 5.02
N VAL A 730 -15.38 -31.84 4.45
CA VAL A 730 -15.59 -30.48 4.97
C VAL A 730 -16.04 -30.53 6.43
N GLY A 731 -17.07 -31.32 6.73
CA GLY A 731 -17.59 -31.45 8.09
C GLY A 731 -16.58 -32.09 9.04
N VAL A 732 -15.87 -33.13 8.58
CA VAL A 732 -14.79 -33.78 9.36
C VAL A 732 -13.66 -32.79 9.65
N ASN A 733 -13.19 -32.05 8.66
CA ASN A 733 -12.11 -31.07 8.80
C ASN A 733 -12.53 -29.93 9.72
N ALA A 734 -13.75 -29.42 9.58
CA ALA A 734 -14.31 -28.41 10.47
C ALA A 734 -14.37 -28.91 11.92
N LEU A 735 -14.72 -30.17 12.16
CA LEU A 735 -14.72 -30.76 13.50
C LEU A 735 -13.31 -30.92 14.07
N ILE A 736 -12.37 -31.48 13.29
CA ILE A 736 -10.98 -31.67 13.73
C ILE A 736 -10.35 -30.32 14.08
N TRP A 737 -10.41 -29.35 13.18
CA TRP A 737 -9.77 -28.06 13.39
C TRP A 737 -10.55 -27.15 14.34
N GLY A 738 -11.88 -27.21 14.34
CA GLY A 738 -12.73 -26.44 15.24
C GLY A 738 -12.72 -26.94 16.68
N VAL A 739 -12.51 -28.23 16.93
CA VAL A 739 -12.48 -28.80 18.29
C VAL A 739 -11.05 -29.07 18.75
N VAL A 740 -10.29 -29.89 18.03
CA VAL A 740 -8.90 -30.22 18.40
C VAL A 740 -8.02 -29.00 18.22
N GLY A 741 -8.16 -28.29 17.10
CA GLY A 741 -7.41 -27.05 16.86
C GLY A 741 -7.73 -26.00 17.91
N ALA A 742 -9.00 -25.70 18.19
CA ALA A 742 -9.36 -24.73 19.22
C ALA A 742 -8.80 -25.10 20.60
N ALA A 743 -8.93 -26.35 21.03
CA ALA A 743 -8.37 -26.81 22.31
C ALA A 743 -6.84 -26.67 22.35
N TRP A 744 -6.16 -27.07 21.27
CA TRP A 744 -4.70 -26.99 21.15
C TRP A 744 -4.20 -25.55 21.13
N TRP A 745 -4.84 -24.67 20.35
CA TRP A 745 -4.51 -23.26 20.25
C TRP A 745 -4.62 -22.53 21.60
N LYS A 746 -5.57 -22.93 22.44
CA LYS A 746 -5.64 -22.47 23.83
C LYS A 746 -4.47 -22.96 24.68
N VAL A 747 -4.06 -24.22 24.54
CA VAL A 747 -2.93 -24.80 25.28
C VAL A 747 -1.61 -24.11 24.95
N ILE A 748 -1.39 -23.75 23.68
CA ILE A 748 -0.17 -23.07 23.24
C ILE A 748 -0.24 -21.54 23.38
N GLY A 749 -1.33 -20.99 23.93
CA GLY A 749 -1.46 -19.57 24.25
C GLY A 749 -1.75 -18.65 23.06
N LEU A 750 -2.46 -19.11 22.02
CA LEU A 750 -2.92 -18.24 20.93
C LEU A 750 -4.14 -17.36 21.29
N TYR A 751 -4.90 -17.76 22.32
CA TYR A 751 -6.03 -17.00 22.87
C TYR A 751 -6.42 -17.45 24.28
#